data_AF-A0A3C0J3B2-F1
#
_entry.id   AF-A0A3C0J3B2-F1
#
_cell.length_a   1.000
_cell.length_b   1.000
_cell.length_c   1.000
_cell.angle_alpha   90.00
_cell.angle_beta   90.00
_cell.angle_gamma   90.00
#
_symmetry.space_group_name_H-M   'P 1'
#
loop_
_entity.id
_entity.type
_entity.pdbx_description
1 polymer ?
#
loop_
_entity_poly.entity_id
_entity_poly.type
_entity_poly.pdbx_seq_one_letter_code
_entity_poly.pdbx_strand_id
1 'polypeptide(L)'
;YLIKYFADSAGKKGGEFYTPAEVVRLLVQLTKPEAGNTIYDPTVGSGGFLIQSHQYVEEQGQDPNDLALFGQDSNGTVWSICIMNMILHNITRSTIENGDTLANPLILDSGQVRKFDRVLANPPFSQNYSRANMKFPNRFREWTPETGKKADLMFVQHMLASLKPRGLMATIMPHGVLFRSGKEKLIREILINDDVIEAIVSLPPGLFYGTGIPACVLVCNKSKPDALRDRVLFINADREYAEGKAQNRLRPEDIEKIDFVFTHKREIPKYSRLVSRAEIAGGNDYSLNVRRYVDNTPDPEPEDVQAHLIGGIPESEVAARAQDFARFGVDPDTLFEPERPGYLAFRERVGRRPAVKPVLEAEPALLQVFAAHSAALEDWWAVARDDFSGLNNGKKLLQLRNELLTALKSKLIPLCVLDEFKSAGVFVNWWQQIRYDLKTIISTGWHNSLVPDDYLVAAFFQSEADEVETLEAQISEGQSELAEAVEIAQEVAAYEPEENQSVTAAVIKKALKELIDDLAGSTSESARGELSALQAQDEAIKSIEKRIRDSRAALKSKADELALKLELKRVGGDALSAETQELIRQVDAQLAKLDHGKKADKGRIAALKRDRDILEARMAETDSVLAAVGGRLTDEEARQLILKKLYDLIHQELDRYLNVEKRALIQSVENLWDKYAVSMRELEAQRADTMKTLDGFLRGLGYWG
;
A
#
# COMPACT_ATOMS: atom_id res chain seq x y z
N TYR A 1 -10.79 10.03 5.63
CA TYR A 1 -9.36 10.42 5.72
C TYR A 1 -9.06 11.22 6.98
N LEU A 2 -9.62 12.42 7.18
CA LEU A 2 -9.29 13.27 8.35
C LEU A 2 -9.58 12.62 9.72
N ILE A 3 -10.69 11.89 9.85
CA ILE A 3 -11.05 11.16 11.08
C ILE A 3 -9.98 10.13 11.45
N LYS A 4 -9.37 9.47 10.45
CA LYS A 4 -8.26 8.53 10.64
C LYS A 4 -7.07 9.23 11.29
N TYR A 5 -6.62 10.36 10.73
CA TYR A 5 -5.49 11.12 11.32
C TYR A 5 -5.77 11.58 12.74
N PHE A 6 -7.03 11.94 13.04
CA PHE A 6 -7.41 12.29 14.39
C PHE A 6 -7.30 11.08 15.33
N ALA A 7 -7.76 9.90 14.91
CA ALA A 7 -7.61 8.65 15.66
C ALA A 7 -6.12 8.28 15.87
N ASP A 8 -5.30 8.38 14.82
CA ASP A 8 -3.86 8.13 14.86
C ASP A 8 -3.17 9.05 15.88
N SER A 9 -3.50 10.35 15.87
CA SER A 9 -2.91 11.37 16.75
C SER A 9 -3.36 11.27 18.22
N ALA A 10 -4.57 10.74 18.47
CA ALA A 10 -5.14 10.62 19.81
C ALA A 10 -4.69 9.34 20.55
N GLY A 11 -3.91 8.47 19.91
CA GLY A 11 -3.35 7.26 20.51
C GLY A 11 -4.39 6.29 21.05
N LYS A 12 -4.17 5.72 22.26
CA LYS A 12 -5.10 4.77 22.89
C LYS A 12 -6.53 5.30 23.05
N LYS A 13 -6.70 6.62 23.25
CA LYS A 13 -8.03 7.24 23.38
C LYS A 13 -8.73 7.44 22.03
N GLY A 14 -7.99 7.55 20.93
CA GLY A 14 -8.53 7.68 19.57
C GLY A 14 -8.97 6.34 18.97
N GLY A 15 -8.24 5.27 19.28
CA GLY A 15 -8.48 3.95 18.71
C GLY A 15 -9.76 3.25 19.19
N GLU A 16 -10.31 3.63 20.34
CA GLU A 16 -11.56 3.06 20.86
C GLU A 16 -12.80 3.45 20.03
N PHE A 17 -12.71 4.47 19.17
CA PHE A 17 -13.86 5.03 18.43
C PHE A 17 -13.74 4.90 16.89
N TYR A 18 -12.63 4.34 16.39
CA TYR A 18 -12.37 4.23 14.96
C TYR A 18 -11.96 2.80 14.58
N THR A 19 -12.75 2.20 13.70
CA THR A 19 -12.46 0.89 13.13
C THR A 19 -11.67 1.08 11.83
N PRO A 20 -10.53 0.38 11.62
CA PRO A 20 -9.78 0.44 10.36
C PRO A 20 -10.68 0.18 9.14
N ALA A 21 -10.50 0.96 8.07
CA ALA A 21 -11.41 0.95 6.92
C ALA A 21 -11.46 -0.41 6.22
N GLU A 22 -10.34 -1.12 6.22
CA GLU A 22 -10.18 -2.45 5.63
C GLU A 22 -10.96 -3.51 6.42
N VAL A 23 -11.03 -3.37 7.74
CA VAL A 23 -11.84 -4.24 8.61
C VAL A 23 -13.33 -3.91 8.46
N VAL A 24 -13.68 -2.62 8.39
CA VAL A 24 -15.06 -2.19 8.10
C VAL A 24 -15.52 -2.78 6.77
N ARG A 25 -14.68 -2.68 5.73
CA ARG A 25 -14.93 -3.24 4.40
C ARG A 25 -15.19 -4.75 4.46
N LEU A 26 -14.35 -5.50 5.19
CA LEU A 26 -14.53 -6.93 5.37
C LEU A 26 -15.90 -7.29 5.94
N LEU A 27 -16.29 -6.69 7.07
CA LEU A 27 -17.57 -7.03 7.71
C LEU A 27 -18.77 -6.63 6.84
N VAL A 28 -18.70 -5.51 6.12
CA VAL A 28 -19.73 -5.11 5.15
C VAL A 28 -19.82 -6.13 4.00
N GLN A 29 -18.69 -6.58 3.45
CA GLN A 29 -18.68 -7.61 2.40
C GLN A 29 -19.23 -8.96 2.90
N LEU A 30 -18.88 -9.37 4.12
CA LEU A 30 -19.44 -10.59 4.73
C LEU A 30 -20.96 -10.52 4.94
N THR A 31 -21.47 -9.33 5.26
CA THR A 31 -22.90 -9.14 5.54
C THR A 31 -23.75 -8.86 4.31
N LYS A 32 -23.16 -8.41 3.20
CA LYS A 32 -23.83 -8.18 1.91
C LYS A 32 -25.14 -7.39 2.07
N PRO A 33 -25.08 -6.12 2.52
CA PRO A 33 -26.26 -5.27 2.53
C PRO A 33 -26.75 -5.02 1.10
N GLU A 34 -28.06 -4.92 0.94
CA GLU A 34 -28.75 -4.67 -0.34
C GLU A 34 -29.69 -3.47 -0.19
N ALA A 35 -30.06 -2.83 -1.30
CA ALA A 35 -31.10 -1.79 -1.30
C ALA A 35 -32.38 -2.29 -0.59
N GLY A 36 -33.01 -1.40 0.18
CA GLY A 36 -34.18 -1.70 1.01
C GLY A 36 -33.85 -2.31 2.38
N ASN A 37 -32.60 -2.69 2.66
CA ASN A 37 -32.22 -3.22 3.97
C ASN A 37 -32.22 -2.13 5.06
N THR A 38 -32.60 -2.53 6.27
CA THR A 38 -32.33 -1.74 7.48
C THR A 38 -31.03 -2.21 8.14
N ILE A 39 -30.10 -1.30 8.37
CA ILE A 39 -28.76 -1.57 8.91
C ILE A 39 -28.60 -0.90 10.26
N TYR A 40 -28.10 -1.62 11.26
CA TYR A 40 -27.90 -1.11 12.61
C TYR A 40 -26.48 -1.32 13.14
N ASP A 41 -25.92 -0.27 13.72
CA ASP A 41 -24.69 -0.32 14.51
C ASP A 41 -24.96 0.16 15.96
N PRO A 42 -24.99 -0.74 16.95
CA PRO A 42 -25.23 -0.40 18.35
C PRO A 42 -24.08 0.34 19.04
N THR A 43 -22.94 0.48 18.38
CA THR A 43 -21.73 1.14 18.90
C THR A 43 -21.08 1.90 17.75
N VAL A 44 -21.86 2.84 17.20
CA VAL A 44 -21.65 3.38 15.84
C VAL A 44 -20.33 4.12 15.66
N GLY A 45 -19.72 4.62 16.74
CA GLY A 45 -18.48 5.36 16.67
C GLY A 45 -18.61 6.53 15.69
N SER A 46 -17.65 6.66 14.78
CA SER A 46 -17.65 7.67 13.71
C SER A 46 -18.54 7.34 12.49
N GLY A 47 -19.32 6.26 12.51
CA GLY A 47 -20.26 5.90 11.43
C GLY A 47 -19.68 5.04 10.31
N GLY A 48 -18.46 4.50 10.48
CA GLY A 48 -17.73 3.78 9.43
C GLY A 48 -18.52 2.64 8.78
N PHE A 49 -19.16 1.75 9.57
CA PHE A 49 -19.93 0.62 9.03
C PHE A 49 -21.14 1.07 8.21
N LEU A 50 -21.85 2.10 8.66
CA LEU A 50 -23.05 2.59 7.99
C LEU A 50 -22.69 3.27 6.65
N ILE A 51 -21.65 4.12 6.64
CA ILE A 51 -21.15 4.77 5.42
C ILE A 51 -20.60 3.73 4.43
N GLN A 52 -19.83 2.76 4.91
CA GLN A 52 -19.28 1.72 4.05
C GLN A 52 -20.37 0.81 3.48
N SER A 53 -21.46 0.57 4.22
CA SER A 53 -22.62 -0.16 3.71
C SER A 53 -23.33 0.59 2.57
N HIS A 54 -23.50 1.91 2.73
CA HIS A 54 -24.03 2.78 1.67
C HIS A 54 -23.15 2.72 0.41
N GLN A 55 -21.83 2.86 0.56
CA GLN A 55 -20.89 2.74 -0.55
C GLN A 55 -20.89 1.34 -1.18
N TYR A 56 -20.99 0.28 -0.38
CA TYR A 56 -21.02 -1.09 -0.89
C TYR A 56 -22.24 -1.33 -1.79
N VAL A 57 -23.44 -0.86 -1.39
CA VAL A 57 -24.66 -0.99 -2.19
C VAL A 57 -24.54 -0.23 -3.52
N GLU A 58 -23.95 0.97 -3.50
CA GLU A 58 -23.62 1.73 -4.72
C GLU A 58 -22.68 0.93 -5.64
N GLU A 59 -21.63 0.34 -5.08
CA GLU A 59 -20.67 -0.49 -5.84
C GLU A 59 -21.31 -1.76 -6.40
N GLN A 60 -22.36 -2.30 -5.76
CA GLN A 60 -23.15 -3.38 -6.31
C GLN A 60 -24.11 -2.93 -7.44
N GLY A 61 -24.11 -1.64 -7.79
CA GLY A 61 -24.96 -1.08 -8.84
C GLY A 61 -26.44 -0.98 -8.44
N GLN A 62 -26.71 -0.85 -7.14
CA GLN A 62 -28.03 -0.63 -6.56
C GLN A 62 -28.16 0.81 -6.03
N ASP A 63 -29.37 1.28 -5.75
CA ASP A 63 -29.59 2.62 -5.15
C ASP A 63 -29.23 2.61 -3.66
N PRO A 64 -28.16 3.29 -3.24
CA PRO A 64 -27.75 3.29 -1.84
C PRO A 64 -28.67 4.14 -0.94
N ASN A 65 -29.51 5.03 -1.52
CA ASN A 65 -30.47 5.83 -0.76
C ASN A 65 -31.68 5.01 -0.27
N ASP A 66 -31.87 3.80 -0.81
CA ASP A 66 -32.88 2.88 -0.32
C ASP A 66 -32.46 2.11 0.94
N LEU A 67 -31.29 2.42 1.50
CA LEU A 67 -30.91 1.95 2.83
C LEU A 67 -31.52 2.81 3.93
N ALA A 68 -31.90 2.18 5.05
CA ALA A 68 -32.21 2.90 6.28
C ALA A 68 -31.16 2.56 7.34
N LEU A 69 -30.40 3.59 7.75
CA LEU A 69 -29.22 3.44 8.60
C LEU A 69 -29.53 3.85 10.04
N PHE A 70 -29.17 3.01 11.00
CA PHE A 70 -29.43 3.23 12.42
C PHE A 70 -28.15 3.08 13.23
N GLY A 71 -27.94 3.95 14.20
CA GLY A 71 -26.75 3.94 15.03
C GLY A 71 -27.02 4.40 16.44
N GLN A 72 -26.19 3.95 17.38
CA GLN A 72 -26.17 4.50 18.74
C GLN A 72 -24.74 4.55 19.28
N ASP A 73 -24.38 5.64 19.96
CA ASP A 73 -23.11 5.76 20.68
C ASP A 73 -23.34 6.42 22.04
N SER A 74 -22.58 6.02 23.06
CA SER A 74 -22.70 6.61 24.41
C SER A 74 -21.88 7.89 24.57
N ASN A 75 -20.92 8.14 23.67
CA ASN A 75 -20.07 9.33 23.70
C ASN A 75 -20.66 10.43 22.80
N GLY A 76 -21.12 11.51 23.40
CA GLY A 76 -21.74 12.62 22.66
C GLY A 76 -20.83 13.33 21.65
N THR A 77 -19.51 13.36 21.88
CA THR A 77 -18.57 13.92 20.89
C THR A 77 -18.46 13.01 19.67
N VAL A 78 -18.36 11.70 19.88
CA VAL A 78 -18.26 10.70 18.82
C VAL A 78 -19.55 10.60 18.03
N TRP A 79 -20.69 10.62 18.72
CA TRP A 79 -22.02 10.77 18.11
C TRP A 79 -22.10 12.01 17.20
N SER A 80 -21.62 13.17 17.65
CA SER A 80 -21.60 14.39 16.83
C SER A 80 -20.72 14.23 15.58
N ILE A 81 -19.57 13.56 15.71
CA ILE A 81 -18.69 13.24 14.57
C ILE A 81 -19.41 12.31 13.58
N CYS A 82 -20.13 11.30 14.06
CA CYS A 82 -20.94 10.41 13.22
C CYS A 82 -21.96 11.19 12.39
N ILE A 83 -22.74 12.07 13.03
CA ILE A 83 -23.73 12.92 12.34
C ILE A 83 -23.07 13.77 11.26
N MET A 84 -21.96 14.47 11.58
CA MET A 84 -21.22 15.26 10.59
C MET A 84 -20.73 14.39 9.43
N ASN A 85 -20.24 13.19 9.73
CA ASN A 85 -19.72 12.26 8.72
C ASN A 85 -20.84 11.78 7.78
N MET A 86 -22.03 11.47 8.29
CA MET A 86 -23.19 11.15 7.45
C MET A 86 -23.54 12.29 6.48
N ILE A 87 -23.58 13.53 6.99
CA ILE A 87 -23.88 14.72 6.18
C ILE A 87 -22.84 14.93 5.08
N LEU A 88 -21.55 14.82 5.40
CA LEU A 88 -20.46 14.98 4.42
C LEU A 88 -20.48 13.91 3.33
N HIS A 89 -21.04 12.73 3.62
CA HIS A 89 -21.27 11.66 2.66
C HIS A 89 -22.64 11.75 1.96
N ASN A 90 -23.38 12.84 2.16
CA ASN A 90 -24.71 13.09 1.61
C ASN A 90 -25.75 12.01 1.99
N ILE A 91 -25.57 11.38 3.16
CA ILE A 91 -26.47 10.36 3.70
C ILE A 91 -27.51 11.06 4.57
N THR A 92 -28.75 11.13 4.07
CA THR A 92 -29.86 11.84 4.76
C THR A 92 -30.81 10.90 5.49
N ARG A 93 -30.89 9.63 5.09
CA ARG A 93 -31.78 8.61 5.68
C ARG A 93 -31.11 7.82 6.81
N SER A 94 -30.67 8.54 7.84
CA SER A 94 -30.02 7.96 9.03
C SER A 94 -30.66 8.40 10.34
N THR A 95 -30.75 7.49 11.32
CA THR A 95 -31.17 7.80 12.70
C THR A 95 -30.07 7.37 13.66
N ILE A 96 -29.35 8.35 14.22
CA ILE A 96 -28.22 8.10 15.12
C ILE A 96 -28.53 8.69 16.50
N GLU A 97 -28.53 7.87 17.53
CA GLU A 97 -28.91 8.25 18.89
C GLU A 97 -27.70 8.34 19.83
N ASN A 98 -27.81 9.18 20.86
CA ASN A 98 -26.77 9.36 21.89
C ASN A 98 -27.21 8.73 23.22
N GLY A 99 -26.62 7.60 23.59
CA GLY A 99 -26.88 6.93 24.86
C GLY A 99 -26.23 5.55 24.96
N ASP A 100 -26.20 4.98 26.18
CA ASP A 100 -25.66 3.65 26.42
C ASP A 100 -26.58 2.55 25.86
N THR A 101 -26.10 1.82 24.85
CA THR A 101 -26.85 0.75 24.18
C THR A 101 -27.16 -0.42 25.11
N LEU A 102 -26.26 -0.76 26.03
CA LEU A 102 -26.51 -1.84 26.98
C LEU A 102 -27.53 -1.40 28.02
N ALA A 103 -27.43 -0.23 28.64
CA ALA A 103 -28.37 0.17 29.69
C ALA A 103 -29.72 0.65 29.13
N ASN A 104 -29.70 1.44 28.06
CA ASN A 104 -30.85 2.15 27.52
C ASN A 104 -30.80 2.20 25.97
N PRO A 105 -31.18 1.13 25.27
CA PRO A 105 -31.28 1.15 23.81
C PRO A 105 -32.37 2.14 23.38
N LEU A 106 -32.02 3.05 22.48
CA LEU A 106 -32.87 4.16 22.03
C LEU A 106 -33.54 3.90 20.68
N ILE A 107 -32.96 3.02 19.86
CA ILE A 107 -33.55 2.65 18.57
C ILE A 107 -34.67 1.62 18.78
N LEU A 108 -35.88 2.13 18.93
CA LEU A 108 -37.07 1.34 19.23
C LEU A 108 -38.05 1.30 18.04
N ASP A 109 -38.85 0.24 18.01
CA ASP A 109 -40.03 0.11 17.15
C ASP A 109 -41.20 -0.34 18.04
N SER A 110 -42.27 0.45 18.05
CA SER A 110 -43.47 0.18 18.85
C SER A 110 -43.19 -0.10 20.34
N GLY A 111 -42.22 0.63 20.91
CA GLY A 111 -41.82 0.49 22.32
C GLY A 111 -40.97 -0.75 22.63
N GLN A 112 -40.51 -1.49 21.63
CA GLN A 112 -39.58 -2.62 21.76
C GLN A 112 -38.28 -2.35 21.01
N VAL A 113 -37.21 -3.09 21.33
CA VAL A 113 -35.94 -3.00 20.57
C VAL A 113 -36.20 -3.35 19.11
N ARG A 114 -35.90 -2.40 18.21
CA ARG A 114 -36.14 -2.54 16.78
C ARG A 114 -35.33 -3.70 16.18
N LYS A 115 -35.87 -4.32 15.13
CA LYS A 115 -35.22 -5.42 14.42
C LYS A 115 -34.68 -4.96 13.06
N PHE A 116 -33.49 -5.45 12.69
CA PHE A 116 -32.76 -5.05 11.49
C PHE A 116 -32.41 -6.22 10.57
N ASP A 117 -32.24 -5.93 9.28
CA ASP A 117 -31.81 -6.92 8.29
C ASP A 117 -30.31 -7.20 8.43
N ARG A 118 -29.53 -6.18 8.75
CA ARG A 118 -28.08 -6.26 9.00
C ARG A 118 -27.70 -5.58 10.31
N VAL A 119 -26.80 -6.21 11.06
CA VAL A 119 -26.20 -5.61 12.26
C VAL A 119 -24.68 -5.71 12.16
N LEU A 120 -24.00 -4.58 12.24
CA LEU A 120 -22.56 -4.45 12.10
C LEU A 120 -22.03 -3.68 13.30
N ALA A 121 -20.99 -4.17 13.97
CA ALA A 121 -20.48 -3.48 15.16
C ALA A 121 -19.02 -3.78 15.48
N ASN A 122 -18.34 -2.78 16.01
CA ASN A 122 -17.09 -2.91 16.74
C ASN A 122 -17.29 -2.37 18.17
N PRO A 123 -17.90 -3.15 19.08
CA PRO A 123 -18.14 -2.68 20.43
C PRO A 123 -16.84 -2.50 21.19
N PRO A 124 -16.80 -1.62 22.20
CA PRO A 124 -15.60 -1.41 22.98
C PRO A 124 -15.23 -2.67 23.77
N PHE A 125 -13.97 -3.08 23.67
CA PHE A 125 -13.52 -4.34 24.24
C PHE A 125 -13.42 -4.27 25.76
N SER A 126 -13.89 -5.34 26.41
CA SER A 126 -13.58 -5.62 27.81
C SER A 126 -13.95 -4.44 28.73
N GLN A 127 -15.22 -4.02 28.65
CA GLN A 127 -15.81 -3.02 29.56
C GLN A 127 -16.61 -3.67 30.70
N ASN A 128 -16.82 -2.90 31.77
CA ASN A 128 -17.82 -3.23 32.79
C ASN A 128 -19.19 -2.70 32.36
N TYR A 129 -20.25 -3.23 32.96
CA TYR A 129 -21.62 -2.73 32.74
C TYR A 129 -22.42 -2.83 34.05
N SER A 130 -23.59 -2.21 34.08
CA SER A 130 -24.48 -2.24 35.25
C SER A 130 -25.88 -2.70 34.89
N ARG A 131 -26.49 -3.53 35.74
CA ARG A 131 -27.87 -4.00 35.60
C ARG A 131 -28.89 -3.08 36.27
N ALA A 132 -28.45 -2.16 37.14
CA ALA A 132 -29.34 -1.39 38.01
C ALA A 132 -30.42 -0.59 37.24
N ASN A 133 -30.06 -0.03 36.08
CA ASN A 133 -30.93 0.80 35.25
C ASN A 133 -31.21 0.18 33.88
N MET A 134 -31.11 -1.15 33.80
CA MET A 134 -31.21 -1.90 32.55
C MET A 134 -32.64 -1.94 32.02
N LYS A 135 -32.89 -1.24 30.91
CA LYS A 135 -34.16 -1.39 30.16
C LYS A 135 -34.13 -2.68 29.35
N PHE A 136 -35.31 -3.23 29.03
CA PHE A 136 -35.54 -4.49 28.27
C PHE A 136 -34.60 -5.67 28.62
N PRO A 137 -34.50 -6.08 29.89
CA PRO A 137 -33.59 -7.14 30.34
C PRO A 137 -33.86 -8.50 29.70
N ASN A 138 -35.08 -8.73 29.19
CA ASN A 138 -35.49 -9.92 28.46
C ASN A 138 -34.71 -10.16 27.14
N ARG A 139 -33.94 -9.18 26.66
CA ARG A 139 -33.05 -9.38 25.49
C ARG A 139 -31.81 -10.24 25.79
N PHE A 140 -31.49 -10.45 27.06
CA PHE A 140 -30.35 -11.24 27.49
C PHE A 140 -30.82 -12.59 28.03
N ARG A 141 -30.30 -13.67 27.46
CA ARG A 141 -30.63 -15.04 27.88
C ARG A 141 -29.83 -15.48 29.09
N GLU A 142 -28.62 -14.94 29.23
CA GLU A 142 -27.74 -15.12 30.37
C GLU A 142 -26.86 -13.88 30.54
N TRP A 143 -26.32 -13.68 31.73
CA TRP A 143 -25.57 -12.48 32.09
C TRP A 143 -24.12 -12.80 32.43
N THR A 144 -23.20 -12.02 31.86
CA THR A 144 -21.81 -12.02 32.30
C THR A 144 -21.66 -11.31 33.66
N PRO A 145 -20.54 -11.47 34.39
CA PRO A 145 -20.27 -10.66 35.57
C PRO A 145 -20.26 -9.15 35.24
N GLU A 146 -20.88 -8.32 36.09
CA GLU A 146 -20.92 -6.85 35.92
C GLU A 146 -19.53 -6.20 36.04
N THR A 147 -18.66 -6.83 36.83
CA THR A 147 -17.26 -6.42 37.04
C THR A 147 -16.28 -7.38 36.35
N GLY A 148 -15.03 -6.95 36.19
CA GLY A 148 -13.99 -7.79 35.58
C GLY A 148 -13.93 -7.71 34.06
N LYS A 149 -14.51 -6.67 33.45
CA LYS A 149 -14.34 -6.31 32.05
C LYS A 149 -14.90 -7.37 31.07
N LYS A 150 -16.15 -7.80 31.28
CA LYS A 150 -16.80 -8.93 30.58
C LYS A 150 -18.09 -8.56 29.83
N ALA A 151 -18.26 -7.30 29.42
CA ALA A 151 -19.45 -6.86 28.68
C ALA A 151 -19.52 -7.38 27.23
N ASP A 152 -18.45 -7.97 26.69
CA ASP A 152 -18.32 -8.34 25.26
C ASP A 152 -19.54 -9.15 24.73
N LEU A 153 -19.90 -10.24 25.41
CA LEU A 153 -21.04 -11.09 25.03
C LEU A 153 -22.42 -10.47 25.35
N MET A 154 -22.47 -9.40 26.14
CA MET A 154 -23.71 -8.64 26.34
C MET A 154 -24.06 -7.86 25.08
N PHE A 155 -23.07 -7.25 24.40
CA PHE A 155 -23.29 -6.62 23.11
C PHE A 155 -23.75 -7.64 22.06
N VAL A 156 -23.15 -8.83 22.00
CA VAL A 156 -23.58 -9.91 21.08
C VAL A 156 -25.04 -10.28 21.29
N GLN A 157 -25.47 -10.45 22.54
CA GLN A 157 -26.86 -10.75 22.85
C GLN A 157 -27.81 -9.60 22.45
N HIS A 158 -27.42 -8.34 22.67
CA HIS A 158 -28.19 -7.18 22.21
C HIS A 158 -28.32 -7.14 20.68
N MET A 159 -27.24 -7.40 19.96
CA MET A 159 -27.24 -7.45 18.50
C MET A 159 -28.14 -8.57 17.97
N LEU A 160 -28.04 -9.78 18.54
CA LEU A 160 -28.91 -10.89 18.20
C LEU A 160 -30.37 -10.57 18.52
N ALA A 161 -30.65 -9.93 19.65
CA ALA A 161 -31.99 -9.46 19.96
C ALA A 161 -32.47 -8.42 18.94
N SER A 162 -31.59 -7.59 18.39
CA SER A 162 -31.92 -6.58 17.38
C SER A 162 -31.96 -7.14 15.94
N LEU A 163 -31.76 -8.44 15.74
CA LEU A 163 -31.72 -9.05 14.41
C LEU A 163 -33.07 -9.64 13.99
N LYS A 164 -33.54 -9.34 12.77
CA LYS A 164 -34.73 -9.98 12.16
C LYS A 164 -34.54 -11.49 11.97
N PRO A 165 -35.61 -12.28 11.77
CA PRO A 165 -35.50 -13.73 11.55
C PRO A 165 -34.61 -14.14 10.36
N ARG A 166 -34.57 -13.32 9.29
CA ARG A 166 -33.66 -13.50 8.14
C ARG A 166 -32.43 -12.58 8.19
N GLY A 167 -32.15 -12.01 9.35
CA GLY A 167 -31.04 -11.08 9.50
C GLY A 167 -29.70 -11.77 9.64
N LEU A 168 -28.66 -11.05 9.23
CA LEU A 168 -27.26 -11.44 9.31
C LEU A 168 -26.50 -10.36 10.09
N MET A 169 -25.63 -10.76 11.01
CA MET A 169 -24.78 -9.84 11.75
C MET A 169 -23.31 -10.24 11.65
N ALA A 170 -22.42 -9.25 11.65
CA ALA A 170 -20.99 -9.44 11.81
C ALA A 170 -20.46 -8.45 12.85
N THR A 171 -19.70 -8.94 13.82
CA THR A 171 -19.17 -8.09 14.89
C THR A 171 -17.75 -8.47 15.26
N ILE A 172 -16.96 -7.45 15.59
CA ILE A 172 -15.58 -7.59 16.04
C ILE A 172 -15.57 -7.88 17.54
N MET A 173 -14.83 -8.90 17.94
CA MET A 173 -14.71 -9.32 19.34
C MET A 173 -13.25 -9.66 19.70
N PRO A 174 -12.84 -9.50 20.97
CA PRO A 174 -11.58 -10.07 21.42
C PRO A 174 -11.67 -11.60 21.47
N HIS A 175 -10.57 -12.31 21.19
CA HIS A 175 -10.55 -13.79 21.20
C HIS A 175 -11.07 -14.43 22.48
N GLY A 176 -11.01 -13.72 23.61
CA GLY A 176 -11.50 -14.21 24.91
C GLY A 176 -12.94 -14.73 24.86
N VAL A 177 -13.85 -14.12 24.07
CA VAL A 177 -15.25 -14.57 24.00
C VAL A 177 -15.38 -16.00 23.46
N LEU A 178 -14.39 -16.46 22.70
CA LEU A 178 -14.39 -17.78 22.06
C LEU A 178 -14.09 -18.92 23.03
N PHE A 179 -13.39 -18.67 24.15
CA PHE A 179 -12.89 -19.76 25.01
C PHE A 179 -12.95 -19.51 26.51
N ARG A 180 -13.27 -18.29 26.98
CA ARG A 180 -13.42 -18.04 28.42
C ARG A 180 -14.51 -18.95 29.02
N SER A 181 -14.28 -19.38 30.25
CA SER A 181 -15.13 -20.28 31.04
C SER A 181 -16.24 -19.52 31.78
N GLY A 182 -17.02 -20.20 32.62
CA GLY A 182 -18.06 -19.59 33.47
C GLY A 182 -19.27 -19.10 32.67
N LYS A 183 -19.78 -17.92 33.01
CA LYS A 183 -21.00 -17.35 32.39
C LYS A 183 -20.85 -17.07 30.89
N GLU A 184 -19.64 -16.71 30.43
CA GLU A 184 -19.36 -16.54 28.99
C GLU A 184 -19.47 -17.88 28.23
N LYS A 185 -19.10 -19.00 28.87
CA LYS A 185 -19.30 -20.35 28.30
C LYS A 185 -20.78 -20.68 28.16
N LEU A 186 -21.59 -20.42 29.18
CA LEU A 186 -23.05 -20.67 29.12
C LEU A 186 -23.73 -19.86 28.01
N ILE A 187 -23.34 -18.60 27.81
CA ILE A 187 -23.83 -17.80 26.68
C ILE A 187 -23.42 -18.45 25.36
N ARG A 188 -22.15 -18.86 25.22
CA ARG A 188 -21.65 -19.51 24.01
C ARG A 188 -22.36 -20.83 23.71
N GLU A 189 -22.64 -21.64 24.73
CA GLU A 189 -23.48 -22.85 24.63
C GLU A 189 -24.86 -22.52 24.06
N ILE A 190 -25.52 -21.48 24.59
CA ILE A 190 -26.82 -21.02 24.09
C ILE A 190 -26.73 -20.65 22.61
N LEU A 191 -25.74 -19.84 22.21
CA LEU A 191 -25.58 -19.39 20.82
C LEU A 191 -25.31 -20.54 19.84
N ILE A 192 -24.52 -21.53 20.27
CA ILE A 192 -24.21 -22.73 19.48
C ILE A 192 -25.45 -23.63 19.38
N ASN A 193 -26.19 -23.81 20.47
CA ASN A 193 -27.38 -24.66 20.51
C ASN A 193 -28.56 -24.05 19.74
N ASP A 194 -28.68 -22.73 19.73
CA ASP A 194 -29.64 -21.99 18.89
C ASP A 194 -29.25 -22.01 17.40
N ASP A 195 -28.08 -22.55 17.06
CA ASP A 195 -27.55 -22.62 15.70
C ASP A 195 -27.51 -21.25 15.01
N VAL A 196 -27.17 -20.18 15.74
CA VAL A 196 -27.12 -18.82 15.18
C VAL A 196 -25.73 -18.41 14.70
N ILE A 197 -24.67 -19.07 15.16
CA ILE A 197 -23.30 -18.78 14.71
C ILE A 197 -23.09 -19.46 13.35
N GLU A 198 -22.76 -18.67 12.34
CA GLU A 198 -22.46 -19.17 10.98
C GLU A 198 -20.96 -19.31 10.77
N ALA A 199 -20.17 -18.31 11.19
CA ALA A 199 -18.73 -18.34 11.03
C ALA A 199 -17.96 -17.59 12.13
N ILE A 200 -16.73 -18.03 12.37
CA ILE A 200 -15.72 -17.35 13.18
C ILE A 200 -14.49 -17.10 12.30
N VAL A 201 -14.09 -15.84 12.18
CA VAL A 201 -12.89 -15.43 11.43
C VAL A 201 -11.86 -14.89 12.42
N SER A 202 -10.71 -15.57 12.57
CA SER A 202 -9.56 -15.02 13.30
C SER A 202 -8.88 -13.97 12.42
N LEU A 203 -8.71 -12.74 12.92
CA LEU A 203 -8.04 -11.67 12.19
C LEU A 203 -6.55 -11.58 12.57
N PRO A 204 -5.72 -10.96 11.71
CA PRO A 204 -4.33 -10.64 12.03
C PRO A 204 -4.15 -9.82 13.32
N PRO A 205 -3.01 -10.00 14.01
CA PRO A 205 -2.61 -9.12 15.10
C PRO A 205 -2.33 -7.70 14.60
N GLY A 206 -2.45 -6.72 15.48
CA GLY A 206 -1.99 -5.34 15.21
C GLY A 206 -2.75 -4.60 14.11
N LEU A 207 -3.98 -5.00 13.78
CA LEU A 207 -4.84 -4.24 12.85
C LEU A 207 -5.45 -2.99 13.47
N PHE A 208 -5.72 -3.02 14.79
CA PHE A 208 -6.46 -1.97 15.47
C PHE A 208 -5.55 -0.95 16.13
N TYR A 209 -6.02 0.28 16.15
CA TYR A 209 -5.35 1.40 16.81
C TYR A 209 -5.22 1.18 18.32
N GLY A 210 -4.03 1.46 18.87
CA GLY A 210 -3.81 1.46 20.31
C GLY A 210 -3.75 0.09 20.99
N THR A 211 -3.91 -1.01 20.25
CA THR A 211 -3.80 -2.38 20.79
C THR A 211 -3.24 -3.38 19.76
N GLY A 212 -2.25 -4.17 20.19
CA GLY A 212 -1.72 -5.29 19.39
C GLY A 212 -2.54 -6.58 19.53
N ILE A 213 -3.58 -6.59 20.36
CA ILE A 213 -4.37 -7.79 20.66
C ILE A 213 -5.10 -8.26 19.39
N PRO A 214 -4.96 -9.53 18.98
CA PRO A 214 -5.74 -10.10 17.90
C PRO A 214 -7.24 -10.09 18.21
N ALA A 215 -8.04 -9.75 17.20
CA ALA A 215 -9.49 -9.78 17.26
C ALA A 215 -10.03 -10.89 16.34
N CYS A 216 -11.29 -11.26 16.55
CA CYS A 216 -12.03 -12.12 15.63
C CYS A 216 -13.31 -11.44 15.17
N VAL A 217 -13.84 -11.92 14.04
CA VAL A 217 -15.19 -11.60 13.58
C VAL A 217 -16.10 -12.76 13.94
N LEU A 218 -17.18 -12.45 14.65
CA LEU A 218 -18.30 -13.35 14.89
C LEU A 218 -19.39 -13.03 13.86
N VAL A 219 -19.71 -13.99 12.99
CA VAL A 219 -20.81 -13.88 12.02
C VAL A 219 -21.97 -14.73 12.49
N CYS A 220 -23.12 -14.10 12.76
CA CYS A 220 -24.33 -14.82 13.15
C CYS A 220 -25.46 -14.61 12.15
N ASN A 221 -26.14 -15.70 11.79
CA ASN A 221 -27.24 -15.73 10.84
C ASN A 221 -28.42 -16.49 11.45
N LYS A 222 -29.59 -15.85 11.53
CA LYS A 222 -30.81 -16.49 12.06
C LYS A 222 -31.53 -17.38 11.04
N SER A 223 -31.14 -17.29 9.78
CA SER A 223 -31.71 -18.03 8.66
C SER A 223 -30.61 -18.78 7.89
N LYS A 224 -29.79 -19.55 8.61
CA LYS A 224 -28.78 -20.42 8.01
C LYS A 224 -29.43 -21.38 7.00
N PRO A 225 -28.85 -21.55 5.80
CA PRO A 225 -29.24 -22.58 4.86
C PRO A 225 -29.19 -23.98 5.49
N ASP A 226 -30.06 -24.89 5.04
CA ASP A 226 -30.17 -26.25 5.58
C ASP A 226 -28.84 -27.01 5.53
N ALA A 227 -28.05 -26.80 4.48
CA ALA A 227 -26.72 -27.40 4.33
C ALA A 227 -25.71 -26.99 5.42
N LEU A 228 -25.97 -25.88 6.13
CA LEU A 228 -25.10 -25.34 7.18
C LEU A 228 -25.68 -25.50 8.58
N ARG A 229 -26.82 -26.17 8.71
CA ARG A 229 -27.42 -26.47 10.02
C ARG A 229 -26.46 -27.26 10.89
N ASP A 230 -26.41 -26.88 12.17
CA ASP A 230 -25.54 -27.48 13.18
C ASP A 230 -24.04 -27.47 12.81
N ARG A 231 -23.60 -26.55 11.95
CA ARG A 231 -22.18 -26.40 11.55
C ARG A 231 -21.72 -24.95 11.67
N VAL A 232 -20.48 -24.75 12.06
CA VAL A 232 -19.82 -23.43 12.12
C VAL A 232 -18.58 -23.45 11.23
N LEU A 233 -18.44 -22.44 10.37
CA LEU A 233 -17.24 -22.25 9.57
C LEU A 233 -16.16 -21.53 10.40
N PHE A 234 -14.98 -22.13 10.48
CA PHE A 234 -13.80 -21.51 11.06
C PHE A 234 -12.88 -21.05 9.93
N ILE A 235 -12.43 -19.80 9.99
CA ILE A 235 -11.43 -19.22 9.07
C ILE A 235 -10.29 -18.67 9.93
N ASN A 236 -9.06 -19.15 9.71
CA ASN A 236 -7.87 -18.63 10.36
C ASN A 236 -7.10 -17.70 9.41
N ALA A 237 -7.42 -16.41 9.44
CA ALA A 237 -6.79 -15.39 8.62
C ALA A 237 -5.70 -14.60 9.39
N ASP A 238 -5.15 -15.14 10.49
CA ASP A 238 -4.19 -14.40 11.34
C ASP A 238 -2.86 -14.03 10.65
N ARG A 239 -2.61 -14.61 9.46
CA ARG A 239 -1.45 -14.36 8.59
C ARG A 239 -1.76 -13.58 7.32
N GLU A 240 -3.01 -13.17 7.12
CA GLU A 240 -3.44 -12.44 5.92
C GLU A 240 -3.33 -10.93 6.14
N TYR A 241 -2.13 -10.36 6.00
CA TYR A 241 -1.91 -8.92 6.15
C TYR A 241 -0.65 -8.44 5.43
N ALA A 242 -0.61 -7.13 5.15
CA ALA A 242 0.63 -6.42 4.92
C ALA A 242 1.14 -5.81 6.23
N GLU A 243 2.42 -6.00 6.51
CA GLU A 243 3.11 -5.32 7.59
C GLU A 243 3.15 -3.81 7.35
N GLY A 244 2.88 -3.04 8.40
CA GLY A 244 3.04 -1.59 8.40
C GLY A 244 3.84 -1.14 9.61
N LYS A 245 4.37 0.09 9.56
CA LYS A 245 5.27 0.61 10.60
C LYS A 245 4.64 0.65 12.00
N ALA A 246 3.37 1.06 12.09
CA ALA A 246 2.65 1.19 13.35
C ALA A 246 1.54 0.14 13.53
N GLN A 247 0.97 -0.33 12.42
CA GLN A 247 -0.12 -1.29 12.40
C GLN A 247 -0.07 -2.12 11.13
N ASN A 248 -0.57 -3.34 11.23
CA ASN A 248 -0.81 -4.19 10.07
C ASN A 248 -2.07 -3.72 9.35
N ARG A 249 -2.19 -4.07 8.07
CA ARG A 249 -3.37 -3.77 7.26
C ARG A 249 -3.81 -5.00 6.49
N LEU A 250 -5.13 -5.20 6.40
CA LEU A 250 -5.68 -6.16 5.45
C LEU A 250 -5.51 -5.57 4.05
N ARG A 251 -4.93 -6.34 3.14
CA ARG A 251 -4.85 -5.98 1.73
C ARG A 251 -6.18 -6.32 1.05
N PRO A 252 -6.54 -5.67 -0.07
CA PRO A 252 -7.76 -5.99 -0.80
C PRO A 252 -7.94 -7.49 -1.13
N GLU A 253 -6.85 -8.20 -1.45
CA GLU A 253 -6.86 -9.64 -1.69
C GLU A 253 -7.15 -10.48 -0.45
N ASP A 254 -6.73 -10.03 0.74
CA ASP A 254 -6.98 -10.72 2.01
C ASP A 254 -8.49 -10.72 2.30
N ILE A 255 -9.12 -9.57 2.07
CA ILE A 255 -10.55 -9.38 2.26
C ILE A 255 -11.34 -10.24 1.28
N GLU A 256 -10.98 -10.23 -0.01
CA GLU A 256 -11.65 -11.05 -1.03
C GLU A 256 -11.46 -12.54 -0.79
N LYS A 257 -10.30 -12.99 -0.30
CA LYS A 257 -10.08 -14.39 0.08
C LYS A 257 -11.00 -14.80 1.23
N ILE A 258 -11.07 -13.99 2.30
CA ILE A 258 -11.96 -14.27 3.44
C ILE A 258 -13.42 -14.29 2.98
N ASP A 259 -13.87 -13.29 2.19
CA ASP A 259 -15.24 -13.25 1.67
C ASP A 259 -15.54 -14.42 0.73
N PHE A 260 -14.60 -14.80 -0.13
CA PHE A 260 -14.77 -15.92 -1.04
C PHE A 260 -14.93 -17.24 -0.27
N VAL A 261 -14.04 -17.49 0.70
CA VAL A 261 -14.11 -18.68 1.57
C VAL A 261 -15.40 -18.69 2.39
N PHE A 262 -15.79 -17.55 2.95
CA PHE A 262 -17.05 -17.42 3.66
C PHE A 262 -18.26 -17.66 2.73
N THR A 263 -18.33 -17.00 1.58
CA THR A 263 -19.46 -17.08 0.65
C THR A 263 -19.69 -18.49 0.14
N HIS A 264 -18.61 -19.18 -0.26
CA HIS A 264 -18.68 -20.52 -0.84
C HIS A 264 -18.53 -21.63 0.21
N LYS A 265 -18.31 -21.27 1.48
CA LYS A 265 -18.11 -22.21 2.59
C LYS A 265 -17.00 -23.22 2.30
N ARG A 266 -15.93 -22.76 1.62
CA ARG A 266 -14.84 -23.60 1.12
C ARG A 266 -13.94 -24.04 2.27
N GLU A 267 -13.60 -25.31 2.32
CA GLU A 267 -12.58 -25.84 3.23
C GLU A 267 -11.22 -25.80 2.54
N ILE A 268 -10.25 -25.18 3.20
CA ILE A 268 -8.88 -25.02 2.68
C ILE A 268 -7.94 -25.52 3.79
N PRO A 269 -7.05 -26.49 3.49
CA PRO A 269 -6.09 -27.00 4.47
C PRO A 269 -5.33 -25.87 5.17
N LYS A 270 -5.18 -25.98 6.49
CA LYS A 270 -4.53 -24.97 7.34
C LYS A 270 -5.15 -23.55 7.28
N TYR A 271 -6.33 -23.35 6.66
CA TYR A 271 -6.94 -22.01 6.52
C TYR A 271 -8.43 -21.95 6.88
N SER A 272 -9.24 -22.93 6.48
CA SER A 272 -10.66 -22.96 6.80
C SER A 272 -11.23 -24.38 6.94
N ARG A 273 -12.21 -24.54 7.84
CA ARG A 273 -12.87 -25.83 8.09
C ARG A 273 -14.31 -25.64 8.56
N LEU A 274 -15.22 -26.49 8.06
CA LEU A 274 -16.59 -26.60 8.57
C LEU A 274 -16.63 -27.60 9.72
N VAL A 275 -17.04 -27.16 10.90
CA VAL A 275 -17.02 -27.95 12.13
C VAL A 275 -18.43 -28.17 12.62
N SER A 276 -18.78 -29.41 12.95
CA SER A 276 -20.11 -29.76 13.47
C SER A 276 -20.31 -29.33 14.92
N ARG A 277 -21.57 -29.04 15.31
CA ARG A 277 -21.95 -28.78 16.70
C ARG A 277 -21.52 -29.92 17.63
N ALA A 278 -21.62 -31.16 17.17
CA ALA A 278 -21.22 -32.34 17.95
C ALA A 278 -19.72 -32.33 18.28
N GLU A 279 -18.86 -31.96 17.32
CA GLU A 279 -17.41 -31.81 17.55
C GLU A 279 -17.11 -30.66 18.51
N ILE A 280 -17.82 -29.53 18.36
CA ILE A 280 -17.65 -28.36 19.24
C ILE A 280 -18.07 -28.68 20.68
N ALA A 281 -19.23 -29.31 20.87
CA ALA A 281 -19.79 -29.64 22.17
C ALA A 281 -19.03 -30.79 22.85
N GLY A 282 -18.84 -31.91 22.13
CA GLY A 282 -18.29 -33.14 22.69
C GLY A 282 -16.76 -33.18 22.76
N GLY A 283 -16.06 -32.57 21.80
CA GLY A 283 -14.61 -32.62 21.70
C GLY A 283 -13.89 -31.42 22.34
N ASN A 284 -14.56 -30.27 22.41
CA ASN A 284 -13.91 -29.00 22.78
C ASN A 284 -14.65 -28.20 23.86
N ASP A 285 -15.64 -28.80 24.54
CA ASP A 285 -16.40 -28.18 25.64
C ASP A 285 -16.95 -26.78 25.27
N TYR A 286 -17.53 -26.71 24.06
CA TYR A 286 -18.05 -25.48 23.45
C TYR A 286 -17.00 -24.38 23.21
N SER A 287 -15.70 -24.68 23.23
CA SER A 287 -14.66 -23.73 22.85
C SER A 287 -14.69 -23.45 21.35
N LEU A 288 -14.71 -22.17 20.98
CA LEU A 288 -14.60 -21.70 19.60
C LEU A 288 -13.19 -21.16 19.28
N ASN A 289 -12.16 -21.59 20.02
CA ASN A 289 -10.78 -21.20 19.70
C ASN A 289 -10.39 -21.74 18.32
N VAL A 290 -10.17 -20.84 17.37
CA VAL A 290 -9.95 -21.15 15.96
C VAL A 290 -8.79 -22.13 15.75
N ARG A 291 -7.69 -21.99 16.50
CA ARG A 291 -6.51 -22.87 16.37
C ARG A 291 -6.77 -24.33 16.74
N ARG A 292 -7.86 -24.63 17.47
CA ARG A 292 -8.25 -26.03 17.76
C ARG A 292 -8.82 -26.74 16.52
N TYR A 293 -9.29 -25.97 15.55
CA TYR A 293 -9.96 -26.48 14.35
C TYR A 293 -9.13 -26.25 13.08
N VAL A 294 -8.38 -25.16 13.04
CA VAL A 294 -7.56 -24.73 11.90
C VAL A 294 -6.21 -24.21 12.42
N ASP A 295 -5.20 -25.08 12.43
CA ASP A 295 -3.82 -24.71 12.75
C ASP A 295 -3.04 -24.40 11.46
N ASN A 296 -2.47 -23.21 11.41
CA ASN A 296 -1.70 -22.70 10.28
C ASN A 296 -0.22 -22.50 10.61
N THR A 297 0.24 -23.07 11.73
CA THR A 297 1.66 -23.09 12.09
C THR A 297 2.44 -23.85 11.00
N PRO A 298 3.56 -23.29 10.48
CA PRO A 298 4.41 -23.99 9.53
C PRO A 298 4.95 -25.24 10.20
N ASP A 299 5.14 -26.27 9.39
CA ASP A 299 5.85 -27.45 9.89
C ASP A 299 7.30 -27.02 10.21
N PRO A 300 7.91 -27.56 11.28
CA PRO A 300 9.29 -27.21 11.63
C PRO A 300 10.22 -27.52 10.45
N GLU A 301 11.22 -26.67 10.22
CA GLU A 301 12.21 -26.96 9.17
C GLU A 301 12.93 -28.28 9.51
N PRO A 302 13.06 -29.19 8.53
CA PRO A 302 13.82 -30.42 8.72
C PRO A 302 15.28 -30.07 9.00
N GLU A 303 15.98 -30.89 9.79
CA GLU A 303 17.40 -30.73 10.09
C GLU A 303 18.11 -32.07 9.89
N ASP A 304 19.33 -32.04 9.35
CA ASP A 304 20.12 -33.24 9.06
C ASP A 304 21.46 -33.19 9.76
N VAL A 305 21.64 -34.10 10.72
CA VAL A 305 22.83 -34.15 11.58
C VAL A 305 24.09 -34.47 10.78
N GLN A 306 24.03 -35.34 9.78
CA GLN A 306 25.21 -35.69 9.00
C GLN A 306 25.62 -34.51 8.12
N ALA A 307 24.67 -33.89 7.43
CA ALA A 307 24.90 -32.69 6.63
C ALA A 307 25.57 -31.57 7.44
N HIS A 308 25.11 -31.31 8.67
CA HIS A 308 25.73 -30.34 9.58
C HIS A 308 27.17 -30.69 9.95
N LEU A 309 27.46 -31.97 10.17
CA LEU A 309 28.79 -32.43 10.60
C LEU A 309 29.81 -32.49 9.46
N ILE A 310 29.41 -33.00 8.29
CA ILE A 310 30.33 -33.36 7.21
C ILE A 310 30.08 -32.61 5.89
N GLY A 311 29.10 -31.69 5.85
CA GLY A 311 28.72 -30.95 4.64
C GLY A 311 27.73 -31.72 3.79
N GLY A 312 27.30 -31.16 2.68
CA GLY A 312 26.41 -31.80 1.71
C GLY A 312 24.92 -31.68 2.07
N ILE A 313 24.11 -31.40 1.07
CA ILE A 313 22.68 -31.09 1.14
C ILE A 313 21.88 -32.40 1.01
N PRO A 314 20.98 -32.74 1.95
CA PRO A 314 20.17 -33.95 1.82
C PRO A 314 19.29 -33.94 0.55
N GLU A 315 19.36 -35.01 -0.26
CA GLU A 315 18.53 -35.16 -1.47
C GLU A 315 17.03 -35.07 -1.15
N SER A 316 16.62 -35.60 0.01
CA SER A 316 15.24 -35.55 0.50
C SER A 316 14.72 -34.12 0.71
N GLU A 317 15.59 -33.20 1.11
CA GLU A 317 15.23 -31.79 1.32
C GLU A 317 15.11 -31.00 0.02
N VAL A 318 15.92 -31.33 -0.99
CA VAL A 318 15.75 -30.78 -2.33
C VAL A 318 14.48 -31.35 -2.98
N ALA A 319 14.23 -32.66 -2.83
CA ALA A 319 13.03 -33.31 -3.32
C ALA A 319 11.75 -32.78 -2.68
N ALA A 320 11.77 -32.44 -1.37
CA ALA A 320 10.64 -31.80 -0.70
C ALA A 320 10.25 -30.45 -1.30
N ARG A 321 11.19 -29.79 -2.01
CA ARG A 321 11.01 -28.49 -2.68
C ARG A 321 10.80 -28.63 -4.19
N ALA A 322 10.60 -29.85 -4.71
CA ALA A 322 10.43 -30.10 -6.14
C ALA A 322 9.29 -29.27 -6.76
N GLN A 323 8.21 -29.00 -6.01
CA GLN A 323 7.11 -28.18 -6.48
C GLN A 323 7.52 -26.70 -6.65
N ASP A 324 8.40 -26.17 -5.80
CA ASP A 324 8.86 -24.78 -5.89
C ASP A 324 9.70 -24.56 -7.15
N PHE A 325 10.60 -25.51 -7.44
CA PHE A 325 11.39 -25.53 -8.68
C PHE A 325 10.52 -25.70 -9.93
N ALA A 326 9.59 -26.67 -9.90
CA ALA A 326 8.72 -27.00 -11.02
C ALA A 326 7.84 -25.82 -11.45
N ARG A 327 7.36 -24.98 -10.51
CA ARG A 327 6.55 -23.79 -10.81
C ARG A 327 7.28 -22.76 -11.66
N PHE A 328 8.61 -22.70 -11.55
CA PHE A 328 9.45 -21.81 -12.35
C PHE A 328 10.18 -22.52 -13.50
N GLY A 329 9.91 -23.82 -13.69
CA GLY A 329 10.63 -24.64 -14.67
C GLY A 329 12.13 -24.78 -14.40
N VAL A 330 12.60 -24.42 -13.20
CA VAL A 330 14.01 -24.48 -12.83
C VAL A 330 14.34 -25.94 -12.55
N ASP A 331 15.36 -26.48 -13.22
CA ASP A 331 15.85 -27.82 -12.97
C ASP A 331 16.84 -27.78 -11.78
N PRO A 332 16.57 -28.48 -10.66
CA PRO A 332 17.48 -28.53 -9.51
C PRO A 332 18.90 -28.98 -9.86
N ASP A 333 19.07 -29.82 -10.90
CA ASP A 333 20.38 -30.33 -11.34
C ASP A 333 21.27 -29.22 -11.93
N THR A 334 20.69 -28.06 -12.24
CA THR A 334 21.46 -26.88 -12.60
C THR A 334 22.11 -26.27 -11.36
N LEU A 335 21.48 -26.32 -10.18
CA LEU A 335 21.98 -25.70 -8.95
C LEU A 335 22.85 -26.65 -8.12
N PHE A 336 22.51 -27.94 -8.16
CA PHE A 336 23.09 -28.97 -7.33
C PHE A 336 23.78 -30.05 -8.16
N GLU A 337 24.75 -30.74 -7.57
CA GLU A 337 25.39 -31.92 -8.17
C GLU A 337 25.63 -33.02 -7.13
N PRO A 338 25.68 -34.31 -7.54
CA PRO A 338 25.92 -35.40 -6.60
C PRO A 338 27.27 -35.28 -5.89
N GLU A 339 27.27 -35.35 -4.56
CA GLU A 339 28.49 -35.34 -3.75
C GLU A 339 28.79 -36.73 -3.18
N ARG A 340 27.80 -37.36 -2.56
CA ARG A 340 27.87 -38.70 -1.95
C ARG A 340 26.46 -39.31 -1.87
N PRO A 341 26.32 -40.62 -1.57
CA PRO A 341 24.99 -41.25 -1.56
C PRO A 341 24.00 -40.55 -0.62
N GLY A 342 22.92 -40.01 -1.19
CA GLY A 342 21.88 -39.29 -0.46
C GLY A 342 22.14 -37.81 -0.22
N TYR A 343 23.26 -37.25 -0.72
CA TYR A 343 23.62 -35.85 -0.53
C TYR A 343 24.19 -35.19 -1.81
N LEU A 344 23.82 -33.93 -1.99
CA LEU A 344 24.21 -33.07 -3.09
C LEU A 344 25.13 -31.95 -2.63
N ALA A 345 25.96 -31.42 -3.51
CA ALA A 345 26.71 -30.19 -3.32
C ALA A 345 26.13 -29.06 -4.18
N PHE A 346 26.34 -27.80 -3.78
CA PHE A 346 26.14 -26.67 -4.67
C PHE A 346 27.15 -26.73 -5.82
N ARG A 347 26.69 -26.50 -7.05
CA ARG A 347 27.61 -26.36 -8.19
C ARG A 347 28.49 -25.12 -8.06
N GLU A 348 29.64 -25.13 -8.73
CA GLU A 348 30.62 -24.02 -8.73
C GLU A 348 30.01 -22.63 -9.04
N ARG A 349 29.01 -22.57 -9.93
CA ARG A 349 28.30 -21.33 -10.25
C ARG A 349 27.58 -20.71 -9.05
N VAL A 350 27.19 -21.52 -8.06
CA VAL A 350 26.69 -21.11 -6.75
C VAL A 350 27.80 -21.31 -5.73
N GLY A 351 29.01 -20.77 -5.96
CA GLY A 351 30.15 -20.98 -5.06
C GLY A 351 30.12 -20.17 -3.75
N ARG A 352 29.15 -19.26 -3.57
CA ARG A 352 28.99 -18.42 -2.37
C ARG A 352 27.54 -18.02 -2.16
N ARG A 353 27.13 -17.74 -0.91
CA ARG A 353 25.77 -17.29 -0.58
C ARG A 353 25.26 -16.16 -1.50
N PRO A 354 26.03 -15.08 -1.78
CA PRO A 354 25.55 -14.00 -2.65
C PRO A 354 25.38 -14.38 -4.13
N ALA A 355 25.86 -15.55 -4.55
CA ALA A 355 25.70 -16.04 -5.93
C ALA A 355 24.34 -16.71 -6.18
N VAL A 356 23.64 -17.16 -5.13
CA VAL A 356 22.34 -17.86 -5.25
C VAL A 356 21.33 -17.02 -6.05
N LYS A 357 21.12 -15.77 -5.62
CA LYS A 357 20.19 -14.83 -6.25
C LYS A 357 20.51 -14.56 -7.74
N PRO A 358 21.71 -14.06 -8.12
CA PRO A 358 21.99 -13.74 -9.51
C PRO A 358 21.97 -14.97 -10.42
N VAL A 359 22.36 -16.16 -9.92
CA VAL A 359 22.27 -17.41 -10.69
C VAL A 359 20.81 -17.75 -11.00
N LEU A 360 19.93 -17.75 -9.98
CA LEU A 360 18.51 -18.03 -10.17
C LEU A 360 17.81 -16.98 -11.04
N GLU A 361 18.14 -15.70 -10.88
CA GLU A 361 17.56 -14.62 -11.71
C GLU A 361 18.01 -14.69 -13.17
N ALA A 362 19.16 -15.29 -13.45
CA ALA A 362 19.66 -15.52 -14.80
C ALA A 362 19.18 -16.84 -15.43
N GLU A 363 18.42 -17.68 -14.71
CA GLU A 363 17.93 -18.96 -15.23
C GLU A 363 16.98 -18.76 -16.42
N PRO A 364 17.28 -19.33 -17.61
CA PRO A 364 16.44 -19.17 -18.79
C PRO A 364 15.00 -19.63 -18.58
N ALA A 365 14.79 -20.71 -17.82
CA ALA A 365 13.47 -21.23 -17.51
C ALA A 365 12.64 -20.23 -16.68
N LEU A 366 13.27 -19.60 -15.69
CA LEU A 366 12.62 -18.60 -14.85
C LEU A 366 12.23 -17.36 -15.68
N LEU A 367 13.13 -16.87 -16.53
CA LEU A 367 12.86 -15.74 -17.43
C LEU A 367 11.72 -16.06 -18.42
N GLN A 368 11.67 -17.28 -18.96
CA GLN A 368 10.57 -17.73 -19.82
C GLN A 368 9.23 -17.76 -19.07
N VAL A 369 9.21 -18.18 -17.81
CA VAL A 369 8.00 -18.16 -16.99
C VAL A 369 7.50 -16.73 -16.75
N PHE A 370 8.39 -15.78 -16.47
CA PHE A 370 8.01 -14.36 -16.35
C PHE A 370 7.45 -13.82 -17.66
N ALA A 371 8.13 -14.08 -18.79
CA ALA A 371 7.66 -13.68 -20.11
C ALA A 371 6.29 -14.28 -20.47
N ALA A 372 6.02 -15.54 -20.08
CA ALA A 372 4.74 -16.19 -20.28
C ALA A 372 3.60 -15.52 -19.48
N HIS A 373 3.88 -15.02 -18.28
CA HIS A 373 2.90 -14.28 -17.49
C HIS A 373 2.62 -12.90 -18.10
N SER A 374 3.64 -12.17 -18.55
CA SER A 374 3.47 -10.90 -19.27
C SER A 374 2.66 -11.10 -20.56
N ALA A 375 2.98 -12.12 -21.36
CA ALA A 375 2.21 -12.45 -22.57
C ALA A 375 0.75 -12.82 -22.25
N ALA A 376 0.50 -13.58 -21.18
CA ALA A 376 -0.86 -13.93 -20.76
C ALA A 376 -1.66 -12.70 -20.30
N LEU A 377 -0.99 -11.71 -19.69
CA LEU A 377 -1.59 -10.44 -19.31
C LEU A 377 -1.89 -9.57 -20.55
N GLU A 378 -0.98 -9.51 -21.52
CA GLU A 378 -1.17 -8.81 -22.80
C GLU A 378 -2.38 -9.38 -23.56
N ASP A 379 -2.47 -10.70 -23.67
CA ASP A 379 -3.59 -11.42 -24.26
C ASP A 379 -4.93 -11.05 -23.60
N TRP A 380 -4.94 -11.01 -22.26
CA TRP A 380 -6.11 -10.60 -21.50
C TRP A 380 -6.45 -9.13 -21.72
N TRP A 381 -5.43 -8.26 -21.73
CA TRP A 381 -5.59 -6.83 -21.90
C TRP A 381 -6.14 -6.45 -23.27
N ALA A 382 -5.75 -7.19 -24.32
CA ALA A 382 -6.26 -6.99 -25.67
C ALA A 382 -7.80 -7.03 -25.73
N VAL A 383 -8.43 -7.91 -24.94
CA VAL A 383 -9.89 -8.00 -24.81
C VAL A 383 -10.41 -6.96 -23.82
N ALA A 384 -9.76 -6.84 -22.65
CA ALA A 384 -10.21 -5.95 -21.58
C ALA A 384 -10.26 -4.47 -22.03
N ARG A 385 -9.29 -4.04 -22.85
CA ARG A 385 -9.20 -2.67 -23.40
C ARG A 385 -10.46 -2.28 -24.19
N ASP A 386 -11.02 -3.22 -24.94
CA ASP A 386 -12.23 -2.98 -25.72
C ASP A 386 -13.46 -2.86 -24.81
N ASP A 387 -13.51 -3.65 -23.74
CA ASP A 387 -14.54 -3.52 -22.72
C ASP A 387 -14.47 -2.18 -21.96
N PHE A 388 -13.27 -1.70 -21.61
CA PHE A 388 -13.08 -0.37 -21.03
C PHE A 388 -13.51 0.74 -21.99
N SER A 389 -13.20 0.58 -23.28
CA SER A 389 -13.58 1.51 -24.33
C SER A 389 -15.10 1.67 -24.47
N GLY A 390 -15.86 0.63 -24.13
CA GLY A 390 -17.33 0.61 -24.16
C GLY A 390 -18.03 1.04 -22.86
N LEU A 391 -17.31 1.51 -21.83
CA LEU A 391 -17.88 1.85 -20.51
C LEU A 391 -19.02 2.88 -20.57
N ASN A 392 -19.03 3.77 -21.57
CA ASN A 392 -20.08 4.77 -21.75
C ASN A 392 -21.42 4.17 -22.24
N ASN A 393 -21.44 2.91 -22.68
CA ASN A 393 -22.60 2.25 -23.31
C ASN A 393 -23.48 1.43 -22.35
N GLY A 394 -23.41 1.67 -21.03
CA GLY A 394 -24.38 1.13 -20.08
C GLY A 394 -24.10 -0.27 -19.51
N LYS A 395 -22.91 -0.87 -19.72
CA LYS A 395 -22.48 -2.04 -18.94
C LYS A 395 -22.35 -1.63 -17.46
N LYS A 396 -22.97 -2.40 -16.55
CA LYS A 396 -22.82 -2.15 -15.11
C LYS A 396 -21.39 -2.44 -14.68
N LEU A 397 -20.75 -1.49 -13.98
CA LEU A 397 -19.36 -1.57 -13.50
C LEU A 397 -19.05 -2.89 -12.75
N LEU A 398 -20.01 -3.39 -11.96
CA LEU A 398 -19.90 -4.65 -11.24
C LEU A 398 -19.79 -5.86 -12.17
N GLN A 399 -20.62 -5.91 -13.22
CA GLN A 399 -20.60 -7.00 -14.19
C GLN A 399 -19.25 -7.03 -14.90
N LEU A 400 -18.78 -5.86 -15.36
CA LEU A 400 -17.47 -5.71 -15.98
C LEU A 400 -16.36 -6.19 -15.04
N ARG A 401 -16.37 -5.78 -13.77
CA ARG A 401 -15.40 -6.23 -12.77
C ARG A 401 -15.32 -7.75 -12.69
N ASN A 402 -16.46 -8.41 -12.61
CA ASN A 402 -16.52 -9.87 -12.43
C ASN A 402 -16.09 -10.63 -13.69
N GLU A 403 -16.48 -10.15 -14.87
CA GLU A 403 -16.07 -10.71 -16.17
C GLU A 403 -14.54 -10.63 -16.33
N LEU A 404 -13.98 -9.43 -16.11
CA LEU A 404 -12.55 -9.19 -16.24
C LEU A 404 -11.72 -9.98 -15.21
N LEU A 405 -12.16 -10.04 -13.95
CA LEU A 405 -11.52 -10.84 -12.90
C LEU A 405 -11.49 -12.32 -13.28
N THR A 406 -12.64 -12.86 -13.72
CA THR A 406 -12.76 -14.26 -14.11
C THR A 406 -11.86 -14.59 -15.30
N ALA A 407 -11.85 -13.70 -16.30
CA ALA A 407 -10.98 -13.84 -17.47
C ALA A 407 -9.49 -13.80 -17.09
N LEU A 408 -9.06 -12.88 -16.22
CA LEU A 408 -7.66 -12.79 -15.80
C LEU A 408 -7.23 -14.06 -15.05
N LYS A 409 -8.05 -14.54 -14.10
CA LYS A 409 -7.76 -15.80 -13.39
C LYS A 409 -7.59 -16.97 -14.35
N SER A 410 -8.41 -17.05 -15.41
CA SER A 410 -8.33 -18.13 -16.40
C SER A 410 -7.02 -18.13 -17.19
N LYS A 411 -6.33 -16.98 -17.27
CA LYS A 411 -5.05 -16.82 -17.96
C LYS A 411 -3.86 -17.08 -17.04
N LEU A 412 -3.92 -16.62 -15.79
CA LEU A 412 -2.79 -16.71 -14.85
C LEU A 412 -2.70 -18.04 -14.09
N ILE A 413 -3.83 -18.62 -13.66
CA ILE A 413 -3.83 -19.86 -12.85
C ILE A 413 -3.16 -21.05 -13.58
N PRO A 414 -3.37 -21.28 -14.90
CA PRO A 414 -2.72 -22.38 -15.61
C PRO A 414 -1.20 -22.31 -15.66
N LEU A 415 -0.59 -21.16 -15.38
CA LEU A 415 0.86 -20.97 -15.35
C LEU A 415 1.51 -21.44 -14.03
N CYS A 416 0.72 -21.90 -13.06
CA CYS A 416 1.15 -22.57 -11.81
C CYS A 416 2.01 -21.73 -10.83
N VAL A 417 2.43 -20.51 -11.20
CA VAL A 417 3.14 -19.60 -10.28
C VAL A 417 2.16 -18.87 -9.36
N LEU A 418 1.01 -18.40 -9.85
CA LEU A 418 0.03 -17.69 -9.02
C LEU A 418 -1.18 -18.57 -8.76
N ASP A 419 -1.53 -18.74 -7.49
CA ASP A 419 -2.78 -19.43 -7.11
C ASP A 419 -4.02 -18.56 -7.39
N GLU A 420 -5.21 -19.10 -7.13
CA GLU A 420 -6.48 -18.41 -7.35
C GLU A 420 -6.57 -17.05 -6.62
N PHE A 421 -6.05 -16.98 -5.39
CA PHE A 421 -6.15 -15.79 -4.55
C PHE A 421 -5.09 -14.76 -4.91
N LYS A 422 -3.86 -15.19 -5.25
CA LYS A 422 -2.81 -14.31 -5.75
C LYS A 422 -3.19 -13.72 -7.11
N SER A 423 -3.76 -14.53 -8.00
CA SER A 423 -4.28 -14.08 -9.31
C SER A 423 -5.44 -13.09 -9.14
N ALA A 424 -6.35 -13.35 -8.20
CA ALA A 424 -7.39 -12.38 -7.86
C ALA A 424 -6.79 -11.11 -7.24
N GLY A 425 -5.72 -11.24 -6.44
CA GLY A 425 -5.05 -10.12 -5.80
C GLY A 425 -4.41 -9.14 -6.78
N VAL A 426 -3.80 -9.62 -7.85
CA VAL A 426 -3.33 -8.78 -8.98
C VAL A 426 -4.46 -7.88 -9.47
N PHE A 427 -5.61 -8.47 -9.77
CA PHE A 427 -6.77 -7.74 -10.29
C PHE A 427 -7.39 -6.79 -9.25
N VAL A 428 -7.60 -7.24 -8.02
CA VAL A 428 -8.36 -6.48 -7.02
C VAL A 428 -7.56 -5.25 -6.57
N ASN A 429 -6.25 -5.38 -6.38
CA ASN A 429 -5.39 -4.24 -6.06
C ASN A 429 -5.40 -3.21 -7.18
N TRP A 430 -5.22 -3.66 -8.42
CA TRP A 430 -5.32 -2.82 -9.60
C TRP A 430 -6.69 -2.12 -9.70
N TRP A 431 -7.79 -2.88 -9.56
CA TRP A 431 -9.16 -2.36 -9.64
C TRP A 431 -9.44 -1.26 -8.61
N GLN A 432 -8.92 -1.41 -7.39
CA GLN A 432 -9.06 -0.39 -6.34
C GLN A 432 -8.33 0.91 -6.71
N GLN A 433 -7.14 0.81 -7.31
CA GLN A 433 -6.37 1.99 -7.74
C GLN A 433 -7.10 2.77 -8.83
N ILE A 434 -7.73 2.08 -9.78
CA ILE A 434 -8.37 2.71 -10.94
C ILE A 434 -9.84 3.05 -10.71
N ARG A 435 -10.46 2.65 -9.60
CA ARG A 435 -11.90 2.80 -9.35
C ARG A 435 -12.41 4.23 -9.54
N TYR A 436 -11.65 5.23 -9.10
CA TYR A 436 -12.03 6.63 -9.26
C TYR A 436 -11.86 7.12 -10.70
N ASP A 437 -10.84 6.66 -11.40
CA ASP A 437 -10.67 6.91 -12.83
C ASP A 437 -11.87 6.36 -13.60
N LEU A 438 -12.31 5.13 -13.30
CA LEU A 438 -13.49 4.53 -13.91
C LEU A 438 -14.76 5.34 -13.64
N LYS A 439 -14.95 5.84 -12.41
CA LYS A 439 -16.09 6.73 -12.08
C LYS A 439 -16.05 8.03 -12.91
N THR A 440 -14.87 8.63 -13.07
CA THR A 440 -14.68 9.84 -13.88
C THR A 440 -14.89 9.57 -15.37
N ILE A 441 -14.44 8.43 -15.89
CA ILE A 441 -14.66 8.01 -17.28
C ILE A 441 -16.16 7.87 -17.55
N ILE A 442 -16.91 7.25 -16.64
CA ILE A 442 -18.37 7.09 -16.76
C ILE A 442 -19.10 8.44 -16.72
N SER A 443 -18.66 9.39 -15.89
CA SER A 443 -19.36 10.66 -15.69
C SER A 443 -19.00 11.74 -16.70
N THR A 444 -17.73 11.83 -17.10
CA THR A 444 -17.19 12.91 -17.94
C THR A 444 -16.54 12.43 -19.24
N GLY A 445 -16.43 11.12 -19.46
CA GLY A 445 -15.68 10.54 -20.59
C GLY A 445 -14.17 10.50 -20.34
N TRP A 446 -13.40 10.30 -21.41
CA TRP A 446 -11.93 10.19 -21.41
C TRP A 446 -11.25 11.55 -21.21
N HIS A 447 -11.48 12.16 -20.05
CA HIS A 447 -11.05 13.52 -19.75
C HIS A 447 -9.53 13.63 -19.54
N ASN A 448 -8.92 14.72 -20.02
CA ASN A 448 -7.48 14.97 -19.94
C ASN A 448 -6.91 14.94 -18.50
N SER A 449 -7.72 15.25 -17.49
CA SER A 449 -7.31 15.28 -16.08
C SER A 449 -6.92 13.91 -15.52
N LEU A 450 -7.28 12.82 -16.21
CA LEU A 450 -6.93 11.45 -15.79
C LEU A 450 -5.53 11.01 -16.25
N VAL A 451 -4.95 11.73 -17.21
CA VAL A 451 -3.63 11.47 -17.76
C VAL A 451 -2.56 12.11 -16.87
N PRO A 452 -1.65 11.36 -16.24
CA PRO A 452 -0.52 11.93 -15.48
C PRO A 452 0.51 12.58 -16.40
N ASP A 453 1.30 13.52 -15.87
CA ASP A 453 2.30 14.25 -16.66
C ASP A 453 3.34 13.32 -17.30
N ASP A 454 3.82 12.30 -16.58
CA ASP A 454 4.80 11.34 -17.09
C ASP A 454 4.33 10.64 -18.40
N TYR A 455 3.02 10.38 -18.53
CA TYR A 455 2.45 9.79 -19.74
C TYR A 455 2.37 10.79 -20.90
N LEU A 456 2.13 12.07 -20.62
CA LEU A 456 2.18 13.13 -21.63
C LEU A 456 3.61 13.37 -22.09
N VAL A 457 4.56 13.43 -21.15
CA VAL A 457 5.99 13.58 -21.44
C VAL A 457 6.46 12.44 -22.33
N ALA A 458 6.23 11.19 -21.93
CA ALA A 458 6.66 10.02 -22.70
C ALA A 458 6.04 9.94 -24.10
N ALA A 459 4.84 10.51 -24.29
CA ALA A 459 4.14 10.46 -25.57
C ALA A 459 4.51 11.61 -26.53
N PHE A 460 4.79 12.80 -25.99
CA PHE A 460 4.90 14.02 -26.81
C PHE A 460 6.19 14.81 -26.60
N PHE A 461 6.85 14.68 -25.46
CA PHE A 461 7.94 15.56 -25.02
C PHE A 461 9.16 14.79 -24.48
N GLN A 462 9.38 13.57 -24.99
CA GLN A 462 10.49 12.73 -24.53
C GLN A 462 11.84 13.40 -24.81
N SER A 463 12.01 14.05 -25.97
CA SER A 463 13.24 14.79 -26.30
C SER A 463 13.56 15.88 -25.28
N GLU A 464 12.56 16.65 -24.87
CA GLU A 464 12.72 17.72 -23.89
C GLU A 464 13.01 17.16 -22.49
N ALA A 465 12.39 16.03 -22.14
CA ALA A 465 12.71 15.33 -20.90
C ALA A 465 14.14 14.78 -20.90
N ASP A 466 14.61 14.20 -22.01
CA ASP A 466 15.98 13.72 -22.17
C ASP A 466 17.00 14.87 -22.05
N GLU A 467 16.67 16.06 -22.57
CA GLU A 467 17.49 17.28 -22.41
C GLU A 467 17.57 17.71 -20.94
N VAL A 468 16.44 17.70 -20.23
CA VAL A 468 16.36 18.01 -18.79
C VAL A 468 17.19 17.00 -17.99
N GLU A 469 17.03 15.70 -18.25
CA GLU A 469 17.78 14.62 -17.59
C GLU A 469 19.29 14.74 -17.86
N THR A 470 19.68 15.07 -19.09
CA THR A 470 21.08 15.30 -19.46
C THR A 470 21.68 16.47 -18.66
N LEU A 471 20.95 17.56 -18.49
CA LEU A 471 21.39 18.72 -17.70
C LEU A 471 21.49 18.39 -16.20
N GLU A 472 20.55 17.60 -15.68
CA GLU A 472 20.61 17.10 -14.30
C GLU A 472 21.82 16.20 -14.08
N ALA A 473 22.11 15.29 -15.03
CA ALA A 473 23.30 14.45 -15.00
C ALA A 473 24.59 15.28 -15.02
N GLN A 474 24.68 16.29 -15.89
CA GLN A 474 25.83 17.21 -15.94
C GLN A 474 26.02 18.01 -14.64
N ILE A 475 24.91 18.41 -13.99
CA ILE A 475 24.98 19.07 -12.68
C ILE A 475 25.49 18.11 -11.62
N SER A 476 25.01 16.87 -11.61
CA SER A 476 25.46 15.85 -10.65
C SER A 476 26.94 15.49 -10.85
N GLU A 477 27.37 15.31 -12.11
CA GLU A 477 28.77 15.08 -12.47
C GLU A 477 29.64 16.27 -12.03
N GLY A 478 29.23 17.49 -12.37
CA GLY A 478 29.92 18.70 -11.95
C GLY A 478 30.01 18.85 -10.44
N GLN A 479 28.99 18.44 -9.68
CA GLN A 479 29.03 18.43 -8.21
C GLN A 479 30.04 17.42 -7.65
N SER A 480 30.17 16.25 -8.30
CA SER A 480 31.19 15.26 -7.94
C SER A 480 32.60 15.78 -8.24
N GLU A 481 32.82 16.34 -9.44
CA GLU A 481 34.10 16.96 -9.80
C GLU A 481 34.46 18.12 -8.87
N LEU A 482 33.47 18.92 -8.45
CA LEU A 482 33.68 20.01 -7.51
C LEU A 482 34.14 19.48 -6.15
N ALA A 483 33.57 18.37 -5.67
CA ALA A 483 33.96 17.76 -4.40
C ALA A 483 35.42 17.26 -4.46
N GLU A 484 35.81 16.59 -5.55
CA GLU A 484 37.19 16.12 -5.77
C GLU A 484 38.17 17.30 -5.88
N ALA A 485 37.83 18.34 -6.65
CA ALA A 485 38.65 19.54 -6.78
C ALA A 485 38.82 20.28 -5.43
N VAL A 486 37.79 20.28 -4.58
CA VAL A 486 37.86 20.87 -3.23
C VAL A 486 38.77 20.07 -2.30
N GLU A 487 38.78 18.74 -2.39
CA GLU A 487 39.68 17.87 -1.63
C GLU A 487 41.15 18.08 -2.07
N ILE A 488 41.42 18.05 -3.38
CA ILE A 488 42.76 18.33 -3.92
C ILE A 488 43.24 19.74 -3.51
N ALA A 489 42.36 20.74 -3.63
CA ALA A 489 42.69 22.10 -3.24
C ALA A 489 42.90 22.27 -1.73
N GLN A 490 42.21 21.49 -0.90
CA GLN A 490 42.43 21.45 0.54
C GLN A 490 43.84 20.94 0.87
N GLU A 491 44.27 19.85 0.23
CA GLU A 491 45.62 19.29 0.38
C GLU A 491 46.69 20.29 -0.08
N VAL A 492 46.50 20.90 -1.26
CA VAL A 492 47.44 21.89 -1.82
C VAL A 492 47.53 23.14 -0.95
N ALA A 493 46.41 23.57 -0.34
CA ALA A 493 46.38 24.70 0.59
C ALA A 493 46.88 24.33 2.00
N ALA A 494 47.20 23.06 2.26
CA ALA A 494 47.49 22.53 3.60
C ALA A 494 46.45 22.97 4.64
N TYR A 495 45.17 23.01 4.24
CA TYR A 495 44.11 23.57 5.05
C TYR A 495 43.57 22.54 6.04
N GLU A 496 43.81 22.78 7.33
CA GLU A 496 43.25 21.99 8.43
C GLU A 496 41.95 22.63 8.93
N PRO A 497 40.79 21.96 8.80
CA PRO A 497 39.52 22.48 9.30
C PRO A 497 39.47 22.47 10.83
N GLU A 498 38.82 23.47 11.43
CA GLU A 498 38.55 23.49 12.88
C GLU A 498 37.56 22.38 13.29
N GLU A 499 37.53 21.99 14.58
CA GLU A 499 36.57 20.99 15.09
C GLU A 499 35.12 21.39 14.71
N ASN A 500 34.45 20.52 13.95
CA ASN A 500 33.10 20.67 13.39
C ASN A 500 32.94 21.63 12.18
N GLN A 501 34.03 22.08 11.55
CA GLN A 501 33.93 22.86 10.31
C GLN A 501 33.79 21.95 9.08
N SER A 502 32.69 22.12 8.33
CA SER A 502 32.53 21.45 7.03
C SER A 502 33.39 22.10 5.96
N VAL A 503 34.24 21.33 5.29
CA VAL A 503 35.03 21.79 4.14
C VAL A 503 34.08 21.98 2.96
N THR A 504 34.04 23.20 2.41
CA THR A 504 33.21 23.55 1.26
C THR A 504 34.03 24.35 0.25
N ALA A 505 33.58 24.39 -1.01
CA ALA A 505 34.23 25.19 -2.06
C ALA A 505 34.41 26.67 -1.68
N ALA A 506 33.47 27.25 -0.92
CA ALA A 506 33.57 28.62 -0.44
C ALA A 506 34.68 28.81 0.60
N VAL A 507 34.85 27.84 1.52
CA VAL A 507 35.90 27.86 2.55
C VAL A 507 37.27 27.71 1.91
N ILE A 508 37.44 26.71 1.03
CA ILE A 508 38.72 26.44 0.37
C ILE A 508 39.15 27.57 -0.56
N LYS A 509 38.24 28.16 -1.36
CA LYS A 509 38.57 29.35 -2.16
C LYS A 509 39.01 30.54 -1.31
N LYS A 510 38.45 30.71 -0.11
CA LYS A 510 38.88 31.78 0.80
C LYS A 510 40.32 31.54 1.27
N ALA A 511 40.64 30.30 1.68
CA ALA A 511 41.99 29.91 2.09
C ALA A 511 43.00 30.04 0.93
N LEU A 512 42.65 29.54 -0.27
CA LEU A 512 43.46 29.69 -1.48
C LEU A 512 43.75 31.17 -1.78
N LYS A 513 42.73 32.04 -1.67
CA LYS A 513 42.89 33.47 -1.92
C LYS A 513 43.83 34.15 -0.92
N GLU A 514 43.71 33.83 0.38
CA GLU A 514 44.60 34.36 1.41
C GLU A 514 46.06 33.95 1.13
N LEU A 515 46.31 32.68 0.78
CA LEU A 515 47.65 32.19 0.40
C LEU A 515 48.19 32.82 -0.89
N ILE A 516 47.33 33.01 -1.90
CA ILE A 516 47.69 33.68 -3.15
C ILE A 516 48.10 35.14 -2.89
N ASP A 517 47.34 35.86 -2.06
CA ASP A 517 47.61 37.26 -1.71
C ASP A 517 48.93 37.39 -0.92
N ASP A 518 49.23 36.45 -0.02
CA ASP A 518 50.48 36.42 0.76
C ASP A 518 51.72 36.17 -0.11
N LEU A 519 51.61 35.32 -1.13
CA LEU A 519 52.71 34.95 -2.03
C LEU A 519 52.93 35.97 -3.17
N ALA A 520 51.99 36.88 -3.43
CA ALA A 520 51.99 37.81 -4.57
C ALA A 520 53.19 38.79 -4.60
N GLY A 521 53.84 39.05 -3.45
CA GLY A 521 54.99 39.95 -3.34
C GLY A 521 56.37 39.27 -3.39
N SER A 522 56.42 37.94 -3.48
CA SER A 522 57.66 37.16 -3.38
C SER A 522 58.39 36.99 -4.73
N THR A 523 59.72 36.99 -4.72
CA THR A 523 60.56 36.94 -5.94
C THR A 523 61.33 35.63 -6.14
N SER A 524 61.20 34.66 -5.22
CA SER A 524 61.89 33.37 -5.31
C SER A 524 61.22 32.43 -6.31
N GLU A 525 62.01 31.55 -6.94
CA GLU A 525 61.53 30.59 -7.93
C GLU A 525 60.56 29.55 -7.32
N SER A 526 60.82 29.14 -6.06
CA SER A 526 59.93 28.26 -5.28
C SER A 526 58.56 28.88 -5.04
N ALA A 527 58.52 30.16 -4.64
CA ALA A 527 57.27 30.84 -4.34
C ALA A 527 56.42 31.10 -5.60
N ARG A 528 57.06 31.27 -6.77
CA ARG A 528 56.34 31.31 -8.05
C ARG A 528 55.70 29.97 -8.41
N GLY A 529 56.36 28.84 -8.08
CA GLY A 529 55.81 27.51 -8.29
C GLY A 529 54.58 27.24 -7.43
N GLU A 530 54.64 27.57 -6.14
CA GLU A 530 53.51 27.44 -5.20
C GLU A 530 52.35 28.37 -5.57
N LEU A 531 52.64 29.63 -5.91
CA LEU A 531 51.64 30.58 -6.38
C LEU A 531 50.90 30.05 -7.62
N SER A 532 51.63 29.47 -8.58
CA SER A 532 51.03 28.89 -9.78
C SER A 532 50.15 27.68 -9.47
N ALA A 533 50.51 26.86 -8.47
CA ALA A 533 49.72 25.70 -8.07
C ALA A 533 48.41 26.13 -7.39
N LEU A 534 48.47 27.09 -6.46
CA LEU A 534 47.30 27.63 -5.76
C LEU A 534 46.34 28.34 -6.73
N GLN A 535 46.87 29.13 -7.67
CA GLN A 535 46.08 29.79 -8.71
C GLN A 535 45.39 28.78 -9.64
N ALA A 536 46.07 27.68 -9.98
CA ALA A 536 45.49 26.62 -10.79
C ALA A 536 44.29 25.94 -10.09
N GLN A 537 44.39 25.69 -8.78
CA GLN A 537 43.30 25.09 -8.00
C GLN A 537 42.12 26.06 -7.80
N ASP A 538 42.37 27.34 -7.53
CA ASP A 538 41.31 28.35 -7.40
C ASP A 538 40.54 28.53 -8.73
N GLU A 539 41.24 28.57 -9.86
CA GLU A 539 40.61 28.63 -11.18
C GLU A 539 39.89 27.32 -11.55
N ALA A 540 40.42 26.15 -11.17
CA ALA A 540 39.73 24.88 -11.36
C ALA A 540 38.36 24.88 -10.65
N ILE A 541 38.31 25.23 -9.37
CA ILE A 541 37.07 25.32 -8.59
C ILE A 541 36.09 26.34 -9.20
N LYS A 542 36.57 27.54 -9.55
CA LYS A 542 35.73 28.58 -10.19
C LYS A 542 35.14 28.12 -11.53
N SER A 543 35.93 27.41 -12.34
CA SER A 543 35.49 26.91 -13.64
C SER A 543 34.37 25.87 -13.52
N ILE A 544 34.50 24.94 -12.56
CA ILE A 544 33.50 23.92 -12.28
C ILE A 544 32.21 24.56 -11.73
N GLU A 545 32.33 25.48 -10.76
CA GLU A 545 31.16 26.22 -10.24
C GLU A 545 30.43 27.02 -11.32
N LYS A 546 31.18 27.63 -12.25
CA LYS A 546 30.60 28.34 -13.38
C LYS A 546 29.83 27.37 -14.28
N ARG A 547 30.40 26.22 -14.63
CA ARG A 547 29.72 25.20 -15.44
C ARG A 547 28.45 24.70 -14.76
N ILE A 548 28.48 24.39 -13.46
CA ILE A 548 27.29 24.00 -12.68
C ILE A 548 26.22 25.11 -12.73
N ARG A 549 26.63 26.37 -12.57
CA ARG A 549 25.71 27.52 -12.61
C ARG A 549 25.06 27.68 -13.98
N ASP A 550 25.84 27.56 -15.05
CA ASP A 550 25.38 27.67 -16.42
C ASP A 550 24.42 26.51 -16.76
N SER A 551 24.76 25.27 -16.38
CA SER A 551 23.87 24.10 -16.51
C SER A 551 22.58 24.25 -15.70
N ARG A 552 22.63 24.81 -14.49
CA ARG A 552 21.42 25.11 -13.69
C ARG A 552 20.52 26.15 -14.35
N ALA A 553 21.10 27.18 -14.96
CA ALA A 553 20.34 28.19 -15.69
C ALA A 553 19.66 27.58 -16.93
N ALA A 554 20.38 26.73 -17.68
CA ALA A 554 19.84 25.98 -18.81
C ALA A 554 18.74 25.01 -18.37
N LEU A 555 18.95 24.26 -17.29
CA LEU A 555 17.96 23.34 -16.71
C LEU A 555 16.67 24.06 -16.37
N LYS A 556 16.78 25.20 -15.68
CA LYS A 556 15.59 26.01 -15.34
C LYS A 556 14.83 26.43 -16.59
N SER A 557 15.52 26.94 -17.60
CA SER A 557 14.88 27.37 -18.85
C SER A 557 14.18 26.21 -19.56
N LYS A 558 14.80 25.02 -19.61
CA LYS A 558 14.25 23.84 -20.26
C LYS A 558 13.11 23.21 -19.48
N ALA A 559 13.18 23.21 -18.15
CA ALA A 559 12.09 22.79 -17.28
C ALA A 559 10.86 23.71 -17.43
N ASP A 560 11.08 25.03 -17.47
CA ASP A 560 10.00 26.01 -17.67
C ASP A 560 9.36 25.83 -19.08
N GLU A 561 10.18 25.56 -20.11
CA GLU A 561 9.71 25.25 -21.48
C GLU A 561 8.85 23.98 -21.51
N LEU A 562 9.32 22.90 -20.89
CA LEU A 562 8.59 21.63 -20.79
C LEU A 562 7.27 21.78 -20.03
N ALA A 563 7.29 22.52 -18.92
CA ALA A 563 6.09 22.79 -18.12
C ALA A 563 5.02 23.55 -18.93
N LEU A 564 5.43 24.57 -19.69
CA LEU A 564 4.52 25.31 -20.57
C LEU A 564 3.95 24.42 -21.68
N LYS A 565 4.80 23.59 -22.33
CA LYS A 565 4.37 22.65 -23.38
C LYS A 565 3.35 21.63 -22.84
N LEU A 566 3.56 21.11 -21.63
CA LEU A 566 2.65 20.19 -20.97
C LEU A 566 1.29 20.84 -20.68
N GLU A 567 1.29 22.05 -20.12
CA GLU A 567 0.06 22.79 -19.84
C GLU A 567 -0.73 23.05 -21.12
N LEU A 568 -0.07 23.57 -22.17
CA LEU A 568 -0.69 23.85 -23.45
C LEU A 568 -1.21 22.58 -24.14
N LYS A 569 -0.48 21.46 -24.05
CA LYS A 569 -0.98 20.18 -24.56
C LYS A 569 -2.21 19.71 -23.78
N ARG A 570 -2.25 19.88 -22.45
CA ARG A 570 -3.35 19.38 -21.61
C ARG A 570 -4.64 20.18 -21.76
N VAL A 571 -4.57 21.50 -21.58
CA VAL A 571 -5.75 22.37 -21.50
C VAL A 571 -5.94 23.28 -22.71
N GLY A 572 -4.94 23.36 -23.60
CA GLY A 572 -4.91 24.31 -24.70
C GLY A 572 -4.45 25.70 -24.28
N GLY A 573 -4.42 26.63 -25.23
CA GLY A 573 -4.09 28.03 -24.98
C GLY A 573 -5.27 28.89 -24.52
N ASP A 574 -6.50 28.39 -24.57
CA ASP A 574 -7.73 29.20 -24.44
C ASP A 574 -7.79 30.00 -23.13
N ALA A 575 -7.44 29.37 -22.00
CA ALA A 575 -7.44 30.04 -20.69
C ALA A 575 -6.33 31.09 -20.58
N LEU A 576 -5.12 30.76 -21.03
CA LEU A 576 -3.95 31.66 -21.01
C LEU A 576 -4.17 32.86 -21.94
N SER A 577 -4.74 32.60 -23.12
CA SER A 577 -5.10 33.62 -24.11
C SER A 577 -6.23 34.51 -23.61
N ALA A 578 -7.23 33.97 -22.91
CA ALA A 578 -8.30 34.75 -22.31
C ALA A 578 -7.80 35.67 -21.16
N GLU A 579 -6.93 35.16 -20.28
CA GLU A 579 -6.33 35.97 -19.21
C GLU A 579 -5.45 37.09 -19.79
N THR A 580 -4.65 36.76 -20.81
CA THR A 580 -3.78 37.75 -21.46
C THR A 580 -4.60 38.79 -22.22
N GLN A 581 -5.72 38.42 -22.86
CA GLN A 581 -6.66 39.35 -23.46
C GLN A 581 -7.30 40.30 -22.44
N GLU A 582 -7.68 39.80 -21.26
CA GLU A 582 -8.24 40.67 -20.22
C GLU A 582 -7.20 41.65 -19.66
N LEU A 583 -5.94 41.23 -19.51
CA LEU A 583 -4.83 42.11 -19.15
C LEU A 583 -4.62 43.20 -20.21
N ILE A 584 -4.62 42.84 -21.49
CA ILE A 584 -4.56 43.81 -22.61
C ILE A 584 -5.72 44.79 -22.50
N ARG A 585 -6.95 44.31 -22.25
CA ARG A 585 -8.13 45.16 -22.08
C ARG A 585 -7.99 46.12 -20.89
N GLN A 586 -7.40 45.69 -19.77
CA GLN A 586 -7.12 46.56 -18.63
C GLN A 586 -6.09 47.63 -18.97
N VAL A 587 -5.01 47.27 -19.68
CA VAL A 587 -4.00 48.20 -20.17
C VAL A 587 -4.62 49.23 -21.12
N ASP A 588 -5.47 48.80 -22.05
CA ASP A 588 -6.19 49.68 -22.98
C ASP A 588 -7.15 50.62 -22.24
N ALA A 589 -7.87 50.13 -21.22
CA ALA A 589 -8.73 50.96 -20.38
C ALA A 589 -7.95 52.00 -19.56
N GLN A 590 -6.72 51.69 -19.14
CA GLN A 590 -5.83 52.64 -18.47
C GLN A 590 -5.27 53.67 -19.46
N LEU A 591 -4.88 53.23 -20.67
CA LEU A 591 -4.45 54.11 -21.75
C LEU A 591 -5.55 55.12 -22.13
N ALA A 592 -6.81 54.69 -22.19
CA ALA A 592 -7.95 55.54 -22.51
C ALA A 592 -8.26 56.63 -21.46
N LYS A 593 -7.80 56.46 -20.20
CA LYS A 593 -7.97 57.44 -19.12
C LYS A 593 -6.88 58.50 -19.06
N LEU A 594 -5.80 58.35 -19.83
CA LEU A 594 -4.64 59.23 -19.81
C LEU A 594 -4.72 60.27 -20.94
N ASP A 595 -4.28 61.50 -20.66
CA ASP A 595 -4.32 62.61 -21.63
C ASP A 595 -3.02 62.67 -22.44
N HIS A 596 -3.10 62.39 -23.74
CA HIS A 596 -1.97 62.41 -24.67
C HIS A 596 -1.27 63.78 -24.78
N GLY A 597 -1.94 64.87 -24.37
CA GLY A 597 -1.40 66.23 -24.37
C GLY A 597 -0.60 66.62 -23.12
N LYS A 598 -0.74 65.91 -22.00
CA LYS A 598 -0.05 66.24 -20.73
C LYS A 598 1.34 65.64 -20.64
N LYS A 599 2.34 66.48 -20.34
CA LYS A 599 3.76 66.06 -20.16
C LYS A 599 3.94 65.02 -19.04
N ALA A 600 3.09 65.05 -18.02
CA ALA A 600 3.08 64.10 -16.90
C ALA A 600 2.61 62.69 -17.31
N ASP A 601 1.75 62.57 -18.32
CA ASP A 601 1.13 61.30 -18.71
C ASP A 601 1.93 60.58 -19.81
N LYS A 602 2.77 61.28 -20.58
CA LYS A 602 3.60 60.71 -21.67
C LYS A 602 4.47 59.52 -21.22
N GLY A 603 5.09 59.60 -20.05
CA GLY A 603 5.93 58.51 -19.53
C GLY A 603 5.11 57.26 -19.19
N ARG A 604 3.90 57.46 -18.67
CA ARG A 604 2.97 56.39 -18.29
C ARG A 604 2.36 55.72 -19.52
N ILE A 605 2.01 56.51 -20.54
CA ILE A 605 1.55 56.02 -21.85
C ILE A 605 2.64 55.16 -22.53
N ALA A 606 3.91 55.59 -22.48
CA ALA A 606 5.02 54.84 -23.07
C ALA A 606 5.37 53.55 -22.30
N ALA A 607 5.10 53.48 -21.00
CA ALA A 607 5.21 52.25 -20.22
C ALA A 607 4.06 51.28 -20.56
N LEU A 608 2.81 51.75 -20.50
CA LEU A 608 1.64 50.92 -20.80
C LEU A 608 1.61 50.38 -22.24
N LYS A 609 2.10 51.15 -23.22
CA LYS A 609 2.26 50.63 -24.59
C LYS A 609 3.28 49.48 -24.66
N ARG A 610 4.41 49.61 -23.96
CA ARG A 610 5.40 48.53 -23.88
C ARG A 610 4.83 47.30 -23.18
N ASP A 611 4.07 47.49 -22.11
CA ASP A 611 3.40 46.39 -21.41
C ASP A 611 2.38 45.70 -22.34
N ARG A 612 1.64 46.46 -23.15
CA ARG A 612 0.73 45.91 -24.16
C ARG A 612 1.47 45.09 -25.23
N ASP A 613 2.54 45.64 -25.78
CA ASP A 613 3.36 44.96 -26.81
C ASP A 613 3.96 43.65 -26.26
N ILE A 614 4.36 43.63 -24.98
CA ILE A 614 4.84 42.42 -24.28
C ILE A 614 3.72 41.37 -24.14
N LEU A 615 2.51 41.79 -23.76
CA LEU A 615 1.37 40.89 -23.62
C LEU A 615 0.93 40.31 -24.97
N GLU A 616 0.91 41.13 -26.03
CA GLU A 616 0.63 40.67 -27.40
C GLU A 616 1.69 39.68 -27.89
N ALA A 617 2.97 39.94 -27.64
CA ALA A 617 4.06 39.02 -27.97
C ALA A 617 3.93 37.69 -27.21
N ARG A 618 3.57 37.73 -25.92
CA ARG A 618 3.34 36.53 -25.10
C ARG A 618 2.18 35.69 -25.62
N MET A 619 1.09 36.31 -26.08
CA MET A 619 -0.01 35.58 -26.72
C MET A 619 0.46 34.90 -28.01
N ALA A 620 1.17 35.61 -28.87
CA ALA A 620 1.67 35.06 -30.13
C ALA A 620 2.66 33.90 -29.90
N GLU A 621 3.51 34.02 -28.89
CA GLU A 621 4.41 32.94 -28.46
C GLU A 621 3.64 31.72 -27.96
N THR A 622 2.61 31.92 -27.13
CA THR A 622 1.73 30.85 -26.63
C THR A 622 1.05 30.11 -27.78
N ASP A 623 0.49 30.84 -28.75
CA ASP A 623 -0.15 30.25 -29.94
C ASP A 623 0.86 29.49 -30.81
N SER A 624 2.09 30.03 -30.94
CA SER A 624 3.18 29.37 -31.67
C SER A 624 3.60 28.06 -31.00
N VAL A 625 3.73 28.04 -29.67
CA VAL A 625 4.07 26.83 -28.91
C VAL A 625 2.93 25.83 -29.00
N LEU A 626 1.67 26.27 -28.87
CA LEU A 626 0.49 25.40 -29.02
C LEU A 626 0.44 24.73 -30.40
N ALA A 627 0.78 25.47 -31.47
CA ALA A 627 0.88 24.91 -32.81
C ALA A 627 2.04 23.90 -32.92
N ALA A 628 3.19 24.19 -32.30
CA ALA A 628 4.36 23.30 -32.30
C ALA A 628 4.08 21.97 -31.58
N VAL A 629 3.29 21.96 -30.51
CA VAL A 629 2.91 20.73 -29.78
C VAL A 629 1.74 19.96 -30.42
N GLY A 630 1.28 20.39 -31.59
CA GLY A 630 0.20 19.73 -32.34
C GLY A 630 -1.20 20.03 -31.79
N GLY A 631 -1.37 21.13 -31.05
CA GLY A 631 -2.63 21.53 -30.43
C GLY A 631 -2.96 20.80 -29.13
N ARG A 632 -4.17 21.06 -28.61
CA ARG A 632 -4.64 20.45 -27.35
C ARG A 632 -4.83 18.94 -27.48
N LEU A 633 -4.70 18.25 -26.37
CA LEU A 633 -4.92 16.81 -26.24
C LEU A 633 -6.34 16.47 -26.71
N THR A 634 -6.41 15.62 -27.71
CA THR A 634 -7.67 15.11 -28.25
C THR A 634 -8.22 14.01 -27.35
N ASP A 635 -9.53 13.77 -27.41
CA ASP A 635 -10.20 12.71 -26.62
C ASP A 635 -9.63 11.32 -26.95
N GLU A 636 -9.20 11.09 -28.19
CA GLU A 636 -8.61 9.81 -28.61
C GLU A 636 -7.17 9.65 -28.07
N GLU A 637 -6.34 10.70 -28.11
CA GLU A 637 -5.03 10.67 -27.45
C GLU A 637 -5.18 10.47 -25.94
N ALA A 638 -6.11 11.18 -25.30
CA ALA A 638 -6.39 11.02 -23.87
C ALA A 638 -6.83 9.59 -23.55
N ARG A 639 -7.73 9.01 -24.35
CA ARG A 639 -8.16 7.62 -24.21
C ARG A 639 -6.99 6.65 -24.32
N GLN A 640 -6.12 6.80 -25.32
CA GLN A 640 -4.96 5.92 -25.49
C GLN A 640 -4.01 5.98 -24.31
N LEU A 641 -3.73 7.18 -23.79
CA LEU A 641 -2.85 7.36 -22.63
C LEU A 641 -3.48 6.83 -21.34
N ILE A 642 -4.78 7.02 -21.14
CA ILE A 642 -5.49 6.46 -19.99
C ILE A 642 -5.48 4.93 -20.07
N LEU A 643 -5.78 4.33 -21.21
CA LEU A 643 -5.71 2.88 -21.38
C LEU A 643 -4.28 2.35 -21.14
N LYS A 644 -3.25 3.04 -21.63
CA LYS A 644 -1.85 2.70 -21.32
C LYS A 644 -1.60 2.73 -19.81
N LYS A 645 -2.02 3.80 -19.12
CA LYS A 645 -1.92 3.89 -17.65
C LYS A 645 -2.60 2.72 -16.94
N LEU A 646 -3.83 2.37 -17.36
CA LEU A 646 -4.55 1.24 -16.76
C LEU A 646 -3.78 -0.08 -16.96
N TYR A 647 -3.17 -0.29 -18.14
CA TYR A 647 -2.34 -1.46 -18.42
C TYR A 647 -1.07 -1.50 -17.57
N ASP A 648 -0.31 -0.40 -17.55
CA ASP A 648 0.95 -0.30 -16.83
C ASP A 648 0.75 -0.59 -15.33
N LEU A 649 -0.35 -0.12 -14.75
CA LEU A 649 -0.71 -0.40 -13.36
C LEU A 649 -0.99 -1.89 -13.10
N ILE A 650 -1.70 -2.61 -13.98
CA ILE A 650 -1.93 -4.04 -13.76
C ILE A 650 -0.67 -4.87 -14.01
N HIS A 651 0.18 -4.45 -14.95
CA HIS A 651 1.47 -5.08 -15.18
C HIS A 651 2.38 -4.95 -13.95
N GLN A 652 2.44 -3.75 -13.34
CA GLN A 652 3.16 -3.53 -12.09
C GLN A 652 2.64 -4.41 -10.94
N GLU A 653 1.32 -4.59 -10.84
CA GLU A 653 0.73 -5.50 -9.85
C GLU A 653 1.15 -6.96 -10.14
N LEU A 654 1.08 -7.43 -11.39
CA LEU A 654 1.54 -8.77 -11.77
C LEU A 654 3.01 -8.98 -11.39
N ASP A 655 3.89 -8.06 -11.77
CA ASP A 655 5.32 -8.10 -11.44
C ASP A 655 5.56 -8.15 -9.94
N ARG A 656 4.78 -7.39 -9.15
CA ARG A 656 4.86 -7.40 -7.69
C ARG A 656 4.62 -8.82 -7.14
N TYR A 657 3.59 -9.52 -7.61
CA TYR A 657 3.31 -10.89 -7.17
C TYR A 657 4.35 -11.90 -7.66
N LEU A 658 4.76 -11.82 -8.92
CA LEU A 658 5.79 -12.71 -9.46
C LEU A 658 7.11 -12.57 -8.73
N ASN A 659 7.50 -11.34 -8.39
CA ASN A 659 8.72 -11.07 -7.63
C ASN A 659 8.65 -11.61 -6.19
N VAL A 660 7.47 -11.64 -5.56
CA VAL A 660 7.29 -12.27 -4.24
C VAL A 660 7.52 -13.78 -4.33
N GLU A 661 6.93 -14.45 -5.33
CA GLU A 661 7.14 -15.90 -5.52
C GLU A 661 8.59 -16.23 -5.90
N LYS A 662 9.22 -15.41 -6.75
CA LYS A 662 10.64 -15.54 -7.10
C LYS A 662 11.53 -15.41 -5.86
N ARG A 663 11.26 -14.43 -4.99
CA ARG A 663 11.99 -14.27 -3.72
C ARG A 663 11.81 -15.47 -2.80
N ALA A 664 10.63 -16.09 -2.77
CA ALA A 664 10.40 -17.31 -2.00
C ALA A 664 11.25 -18.48 -2.52
N LEU A 665 11.34 -18.66 -3.84
CA LEU A 665 12.24 -19.65 -4.45
C LEU A 665 13.70 -19.38 -4.07
N ILE A 666 14.18 -18.14 -4.22
CA ILE A 666 15.55 -17.74 -3.86
C ILE A 666 15.81 -18.05 -2.39
N GLN A 667 14.91 -17.64 -1.49
CA GLN A 667 15.04 -17.89 -0.06
C GLN A 667 15.09 -19.38 0.26
N SER A 668 14.32 -20.21 -0.47
CA SER A 668 14.34 -21.67 -0.26
C SER A 668 15.72 -22.28 -0.53
N VAL A 669 16.44 -21.77 -1.55
CA VAL A 669 17.80 -22.20 -1.89
C VAL A 669 18.83 -21.58 -0.95
N GLU A 670 18.66 -20.31 -0.57
CA GLU A 670 19.50 -19.66 0.44
C GLU A 670 19.40 -20.37 1.81
N ASN A 671 18.23 -20.88 2.20
CA ASN A 671 18.09 -21.66 3.42
C ASN A 671 18.91 -22.96 3.37
N LEU A 672 18.92 -23.66 2.23
CA LEU A 672 19.77 -24.84 2.04
C LEU A 672 21.26 -24.47 2.11
N TRP A 673 21.63 -23.29 1.59
CA TRP A 673 22.97 -22.75 1.72
C TRP A 673 23.34 -22.52 3.18
N ASP A 674 22.52 -21.74 3.88
CA ASP A 674 22.77 -21.32 5.26
C ASP A 674 22.82 -22.53 6.21
N LYS A 675 22.10 -23.61 5.90
CA LYS A 675 22.13 -24.85 6.67
C LYS A 675 23.36 -25.73 6.38
N TYR A 676 23.74 -25.90 5.10
CA TYR A 676 24.58 -27.03 4.70
C TYR A 676 25.82 -26.69 3.87
N ALA A 677 25.95 -25.46 3.38
CA ALA A 677 27.09 -25.08 2.56
C ALA A 677 28.41 -25.00 3.34
N VAL A 678 28.34 -24.82 4.66
CA VAL A 678 29.51 -24.80 5.55
C VAL A 678 29.32 -25.82 6.66
N SER A 679 30.17 -26.83 6.67
CA SER A 679 30.12 -27.92 7.64
C SER A 679 30.87 -27.61 8.93
N MET A 680 30.55 -28.32 10.01
CA MET A 680 31.33 -28.27 11.26
C MET A 680 32.80 -28.63 11.02
N ARG A 681 33.09 -29.63 10.18
CA ARG A 681 34.47 -30.02 9.84
C ARG A 681 35.25 -28.92 9.14
N GLU A 682 34.63 -28.20 8.22
CA GLU A 682 35.26 -27.06 7.55
C GLU A 682 35.50 -25.91 8.52
N LEU A 683 34.55 -25.62 9.41
CA LEU A 683 34.73 -24.61 10.46
C LEU A 683 35.87 -24.99 11.42
N GLU A 684 35.97 -26.26 11.81
CA GLU A 684 37.08 -26.76 12.63
C GLU A 684 38.42 -26.64 11.90
N ALA A 685 38.47 -26.98 10.60
CA ALA A 685 39.67 -26.85 9.78
C ALA A 685 40.10 -25.38 9.62
N GLN A 686 39.16 -24.48 9.31
CA GLN A 686 39.40 -23.04 9.22
C GLN A 686 39.85 -22.45 10.55
N ARG A 687 39.23 -22.88 11.66
CA ARG A 687 39.65 -22.50 13.02
C ARG A 687 41.07 -22.96 13.28
N ALA A 688 41.42 -24.20 12.92
CA ALA A 688 42.77 -24.73 13.11
C ALA A 688 43.81 -23.96 12.27
N ASP A 689 43.46 -23.59 11.04
CA ASP A 689 44.34 -22.78 10.17
C ASP A 689 44.52 -21.35 10.71
N THR A 690 43.41 -20.71 11.11
CA THR A 690 43.44 -19.39 11.75
C THR A 690 44.27 -19.39 13.02
N MET A 691 44.16 -20.45 13.84
CA MET A 691 44.98 -20.63 15.05
C MET A 691 46.46 -20.77 14.70
N LYS A 692 46.83 -21.49 13.63
CA LYS A 692 48.22 -21.54 13.16
C LYS A 692 48.73 -20.18 12.71
N THR A 693 47.91 -19.39 12.02
CA THR A 693 48.28 -18.02 11.62
C THR A 693 48.49 -17.13 12.84
N LEU A 694 47.58 -17.19 13.82
CA LEU A 694 47.67 -16.45 15.07
C LEU A 694 48.92 -16.86 15.87
N ASP A 695 49.19 -18.15 16.01
CA ASP A 695 50.39 -18.66 16.66
C ASP A 695 51.66 -18.17 15.95
N GLY A 696 51.63 -18.10 14.61
CA GLY A 696 52.69 -17.50 13.79
C GLY A 696 52.94 -16.03 14.13
N PHE A 697 51.88 -15.21 14.23
CA PHE A 697 51.99 -13.81 14.65
C PHE A 697 52.50 -13.66 16.08
N LEU A 698 52.00 -14.48 17.02
CA LEU A 698 52.41 -14.45 18.42
C LEU A 698 53.88 -14.84 18.61
N ARG A 699 54.38 -15.81 17.85
CA ARG A 699 55.81 -16.15 17.81
C ARG A 699 56.64 -15.01 17.21
N GLY A 700 56.21 -14.42 16.10
CA GLY A 700 56.89 -13.29 15.47
C GLY A 700 56.99 -12.05 16.37
N LEU A 701 56.00 -11.85 17.25
CA LEU A 701 55.96 -10.76 18.23
C LEU A 701 56.63 -11.10 19.58
N GLY A 702 57.17 -12.32 19.74
CA GLY A 702 57.88 -12.74 20.96
C GLY A 702 57.00 -13.07 22.16
N TYR A 703 55.68 -13.24 21.96
CA TYR A 703 54.75 -13.62 23.03
C TYR A 703 54.71 -15.13 23.30
N TRP A 704 55.24 -15.95 22.39
CA TRP A 704 55.33 -17.40 22.48
C TRP A 704 56.72 -17.88 22.06
N GLY A 705 57.36 -18.71 22.90
CA GLY A 705 58.67 -19.32 22.66
C GLY A 705 58.61 -20.62 21.86
#